data_AF-A0A1I0FHD7-F1
#
_entry.id   AF-A0A1I0FHD7-F1
#
_cell.length_a   1.000
_cell.length_b   1.000
_cell.length_c   1.000
_cell.angle_alpha   90.00
_cell.angle_beta   90.00
_cell.angle_gamma   90.00
#
_symmetry.space_group_name_H-M   'P 1'
#
loop_
_entity.id
_entity.type
_entity.pdbx_description
1 polymer ?
#
loop_
_entity_poly.entity_id
_entity_poly.type
_entity_poly.pdbx_seq_one_letter_code
_entity_poly.pdbx_strand_id
1 'polypeptide(L)'
;MIDYILIPNYVDNVRNIQSQLLSEFFQSVQPIDNKIPMDAIRRLYIEDREKFIDLTDELTLRGFQFFTEKANNILPTFTLQETNNIIVTSNQDRYKKINWKRLGLSSFIDRFAVQSDLFFHHIPLDGFRYINASIDILELEDEFRHASFEIQEDPARQTVKEIAANHILEHNSTNKEPDTSRTIHEIFNENKYNSFRSYCRRNNLTFLEDITNKHLVEYKNTKGVGNRKFYMVTDKLETYGVQLEGTDVFTLENEEAFNYVVPKQSLAASLITITEAFYENKHNKFVEYCKNEGITTIDEITANHIHEYAKLPGVGTKKVETIMETLNEIADSNQLDEIEIFSTGELYPYVKDLEVSELLEVFHLSSTEAIPVMTVSELENQHIESITALNDKKLLFELSFQLNKLSSPRDTIEKVKSQLKDRELLILKLRFLKQKTLEETGEAFNVTRERIRQLEKKLVNKITSLLHGEKFPLIMRLIAKNNLFIPSDKLIQIIGTEHQDMLAMFKMKDAVLPYSEEIDSFFLESEEKSSFVEKLTGIMEELPSTFNLKDYEETVEEILETDYDLDLKKIIEKYGYHEYGTFYSLNKLKIIDVLELIFKNYIHEPFKLDDSSVEELRNLAKVHFNYQLGDSTRSIEARIRDSENILLVDRFTFQWFEPESIHSELIDQIQSYISARFEEVDVINAEEIFEAFQSKLAPYHITNKLHLYSIVKYFLADKFSIGRGNTLDIYRDNNERLNVEDRIIATIDNLGGTATRDQLEQELKWPRYKIDLAISNSNHIISWEKNTIKLLGALGLTEAEKTELIHVAKKTMENGYTTSGIIFEQILFNKKLAPIIQTKEINSTSKLASIIKSLIPTLKGQNNFLYEEDSEITSFEEVIVHEFREETTRKEIQDFILQHGYKPLMASNLLEKIIENNYFMEIDLGIFYPASNFTISKDVENQLINYIEAQMGEKDYLSLNQIEGYRSALPSIDFRWNPYLIKSILVQKGYRQIKKIHHDYRYDRILLVRADSPITTFNELVYTVLKKEYNGNFHETAIHDFLSDKGIIRQKGSGKEKVLPYEIKHRSDLIEIDSIGIVTLR
;
A
#
# COMPACT_ATOMS: atom_id res chain seq x y z
N MET A 1 -13.93 11.58 17.07
CA MET A 1 -14.14 10.77 15.84
C MET A 1 -14.06 11.65 14.62
N ILE A 2 -12.86 11.71 14.04
CA ILE A 2 -12.57 12.50 12.83
C ILE A 2 -12.91 11.69 11.57
N ASP A 3 -12.24 10.56 11.37
CA ASP A 3 -12.66 9.54 10.41
C ASP A 3 -13.60 8.54 11.11
N TYR A 4 -14.73 8.18 10.50
CA TYR A 4 -15.67 7.21 11.08
C TYR A 4 -16.64 6.65 10.04
N ILE A 5 -17.16 5.45 10.34
CA ILE A 5 -18.33 4.91 9.66
C ILE A 5 -19.57 5.30 10.47
N LEU A 6 -20.47 6.10 9.90
CA LEU A 6 -21.74 6.41 10.52
C LEU A 6 -22.68 5.20 10.41
N ILE A 7 -23.22 4.75 11.52
CA ILE A 7 -24.28 3.72 11.58
C ILE A 7 -25.60 4.40 11.17
N PRO A 8 -26.34 3.84 10.19
CA PRO A 8 -27.61 4.42 9.79
C PRO A 8 -28.66 4.25 10.90
N ASN A 9 -29.52 5.25 11.06
CA ASN A 9 -30.41 5.42 12.22
C ASN A 9 -31.49 4.32 12.40
N TYR A 10 -31.60 3.37 11.47
CA TYR A 10 -32.51 2.21 11.53
C TYR A 10 -31.79 0.91 11.96
N VAL A 11 -30.52 0.96 12.36
CA VAL A 11 -29.76 -0.17 12.92
C VAL A 11 -29.60 0.01 14.44
N ASP A 12 -30.56 -0.52 15.21
CA ASP A 12 -30.57 -0.44 16.69
C ASP A 12 -29.33 -1.09 17.34
N ASN A 13 -28.78 -2.13 16.71
CA ASN A 13 -27.57 -2.82 17.18
C ASN A 13 -26.92 -3.58 16.00
N VAL A 14 -25.67 -3.25 15.69
CA VAL A 14 -24.92 -3.90 14.59
C VAL A 14 -24.76 -5.41 14.78
N ARG A 15 -24.73 -5.90 16.03
CA ARG A 15 -24.61 -7.35 16.33
C ARG A 15 -25.87 -8.14 15.97
N ASN A 16 -26.97 -7.48 15.63
CA ASN A 16 -28.16 -8.15 15.09
C ASN A 16 -28.02 -8.45 13.58
N ILE A 17 -27.09 -7.79 12.88
CA ILE A 17 -26.89 -7.96 11.42
C ILE A 17 -26.34 -9.37 11.14
N GLN A 18 -27.08 -10.17 10.37
CA GLN A 18 -26.73 -11.56 10.06
C GLN A 18 -25.91 -11.68 8.76
N SER A 19 -24.72 -11.09 8.73
CA SER A 19 -23.68 -11.33 7.72
C SER A 19 -22.46 -11.99 8.36
N GLN A 20 -21.76 -12.86 7.63
CA GLN A 20 -20.52 -13.45 8.14
C GLN A 20 -19.39 -12.40 8.20
N LEU A 21 -19.15 -11.67 7.10
CA LEU A 21 -18.16 -10.60 7.02
C LEU A 21 -18.36 -9.55 8.13
N LEU A 22 -19.59 -9.08 8.29
CA LEU A 22 -19.92 -8.10 9.33
C LEU A 22 -19.94 -8.71 10.73
N SER A 23 -20.26 -9.99 10.91
CA SER A 23 -20.15 -10.62 12.23
C SER A 23 -18.70 -10.76 12.68
N GLU A 24 -17.78 -11.08 11.77
CA GLU A 24 -16.34 -11.13 12.05
C GLU A 24 -15.80 -9.72 12.36
N PHE A 25 -16.23 -8.70 11.63
CA PHE A 25 -15.89 -7.30 11.87
C PHE A 25 -16.49 -6.72 13.16
N PHE A 26 -17.75 -7.00 13.49
CA PHE A 26 -18.37 -6.55 14.75
C PHE A 26 -17.99 -7.42 15.98
N GLN A 27 -17.19 -8.46 15.77
CA GLN A 27 -16.39 -9.09 16.82
C GLN A 27 -15.08 -8.34 17.08
N SER A 28 -14.41 -7.84 16.04
CA SER A 28 -13.15 -7.07 16.17
C SER A 28 -13.35 -5.57 16.44
N VAL A 29 -14.57 -5.03 16.24
CA VAL A 29 -14.93 -3.62 16.50
C VAL A 29 -16.20 -3.50 17.32
N GLN A 30 -16.22 -2.53 18.24
CA GLN A 30 -17.43 -2.11 18.94
C GLN A 30 -17.89 -0.73 18.46
N PRO A 31 -19.18 -0.55 18.16
CA PRO A 31 -19.78 0.76 18.00
C PRO A 31 -19.60 1.66 19.22
N ILE A 32 -19.56 2.97 18.97
CA ILE A 32 -19.66 4.03 19.96
C ILE A 32 -20.80 4.93 19.48
N ASP A 33 -21.89 4.98 20.26
CA ASP A 33 -23.18 5.51 19.83
C ASP A 33 -23.60 4.96 18.45
N ASN A 34 -23.95 5.84 17.50
CA ASN A 34 -24.25 5.49 16.11
C ASN A 34 -23.02 5.59 15.18
N LYS A 35 -21.81 5.28 15.67
CA LYS A 35 -20.58 5.32 14.86
C LYS A 35 -19.67 4.13 15.10
N ILE A 36 -18.90 3.76 14.08
CA ILE A 36 -17.92 2.67 14.12
C ILE A 36 -16.51 3.25 13.88
N PRO A 37 -15.52 2.90 14.71
CA PRO A 37 -14.10 3.10 14.43
C PRO A 37 -13.65 2.61 13.05
N MET A 38 -12.85 3.41 12.36
CA MET A 38 -12.25 3.01 11.07
C MET A 38 -11.12 1.96 11.23
N ASP A 39 -10.63 1.68 12.44
CA ASP A 39 -9.31 1.05 12.62
C ASP A 39 -9.20 -0.42 12.24
N ALA A 40 -10.27 -1.21 12.42
CA ALA A 40 -10.25 -2.56 11.86
C ALA A 40 -10.50 -2.57 10.35
N ILE A 41 -11.07 -1.51 9.77
CA ILE A 41 -11.16 -1.36 8.31
C ILE A 41 -9.81 -0.92 7.74
N ARG A 42 -9.10 0.01 8.40
CA ARG A 42 -7.72 0.39 8.06
C ARG A 42 -6.76 -0.80 8.18
N ARG A 43 -6.86 -1.60 9.25
CA ARG A 43 -6.09 -2.85 9.38
C ARG A 43 -6.47 -3.87 8.33
N LEU A 44 -7.76 -4.09 8.07
CA LEU A 44 -8.19 -5.00 7.00
C LEU A 44 -7.73 -4.54 5.61
N TYR A 45 -7.63 -3.23 5.34
CA TYR A 45 -7.01 -2.70 4.10
C TYR A 45 -5.52 -3.05 3.94
N ILE A 46 -4.82 -3.29 5.05
CA ILE A 46 -3.41 -3.67 5.09
C ILE A 46 -3.26 -5.21 5.09
N GLU A 47 -4.15 -5.92 5.79
CA GLU A 47 -4.11 -7.37 5.98
C GLU A 47 -4.75 -8.17 4.82
N ASP A 48 -5.87 -7.69 4.26
CA ASP A 48 -6.65 -8.37 3.20
C ASP A 48 -7.50 -7.34 2.42
N ARG A 49 -6.91 -6.78 1.35
CA ARG A 49 -7.54 -5.71 0.53
C ARG A 49 -8.86 -6.13 -0.11
N GLU A 50 -9.09 -7.40 -0.41
CA GLU A 50 -10.39 -7.86 -0.94
C GLU A 50 -11.44 -7.94 0.15
N LYS A 51 -11.12 -8.56 1.28
CA LYS A 51 -12.04 -8.63 2.41
C LYS A 51 -12.37 -7.23 2.94
N PHE A 52 -11.45 -6.26 2.80
CA PHE A 52 -11.72 -4.84 2.99
C PHE A 52 -12.70 -4.25 1.95
N ILE A 53 -12.52 -4.53 0.66
CA ILE A 53 -13.44 -4.07 -0.40
C ILE A 53 -14.84 -4.63 -0.12
N ASP A 54 -14.97 -5.94 0.12
CA ASP A 54 -16.26 -6.58 0.41
C ASP A 54 -16.87 -6.08 1.73
N LEU A 55 -16.07 -5.87 2.77
CA LEU A 55 -16.57 -5.31 4.03
C LEU A 55 -17.09 -3.87 3.86
N THR A 56 -16.31 -3.00 3.22
CA THR A 56 -16.69 -1.59 3.00
C THR A 56 -17.88 -1.49 2.04
N ASP A 57 -17.96 -2.39 1.05
CA ASP A 57 -19.10 -2.50 0.16
C ASP A 57 -20.37 -2.96 0.89
N GLU A 58 -20.31 -4.00 1.75
CA GLU A 58 -21.47 -4.47 2.50
C GLU A 58 -21.97 -3.44 3.53
N LEU A 59 -21.05 -2.66 4.12
CA LEU A 59 -21.37 -1.52 4.96
C LEU A 59 -22.09 -0.43 4.17
N THR A 60 -21.57 -0.04 3.01
CA THR A 60 -22.18 1.00 2.17
C THR A 60 -23.57 0.57 1.67
N LEU A 61 -23.70 -0.69 1.24
CA LEU A 61 -24.95 -1.37 0.89
C LEU A 61 -26.00 -1.27 2.02
N ARG A 62 -25.58 -1.39 3.27
CA ARG A 62 -26.49 -1.29 4.44
C ARG A 62 -26.78 0.16 4.84
N GLY A 63 -26.15 1.14 4.20
CA GLY A 63 -26.33 2.57 4.47
C GLY A 63 -25.33 3.18 5.44
N PHE A 64 -24.27 2.46 5.78
CA PHE A 64 -23.20 3.00 6.60
C PHE A 64 -22.34 3.95 5.75
N GLN A 65 -22.08 5.16 6.27
CA GLN A 65 -21.43 6.24 5.51
C GLN A 65 -20.02 6.52 6.01
N PHE A 66 -19.06 6.59 5.09
CA PHE A 66 -17.64 6.80 5.39
C PHE A 66 -17.31 8.30 5.38
N PHE A 67 -17.00 8.84 6.56
CA PHE A 67 -16.50 10.20 6.72
C PHE A 67 -14.99 10.15 6.94
N THR A 68 -14.24 10.98 6.21
CA THR A 68 -12.79 11.16 6.43
C THR A 68 -12.37 12.62 6.28
N GLU A 69 -11.38 13.07 7.05
CA GLU A 69 -10.87 14.46 7.03
C GLU A 69 -10.04 14.79 5.78
N LYS A 70 -9.41 13.78 5.18
CA LYS A 70 -8.50 13.91 4.04
C LYS A 70 -9.14 13.44 2.75
N ALA A 71 -8.56 13.88 1.63
CA ALA A 71 -8.85 13.42 0.28
C ALA A 71 -8.82 11.89 0.21
N ASN A 72 -9.95 11.27 -0.10
CA ASN A 72 -10.10 9.84 -0.05
C ASN A 72 -10.47 9.27 -1.42
N ASN A 73 -9.51 8.56 -2.02
CA ASN A 73 -9.72 7.81 -3.25
C ASN A 73 -10.11 6.35 -2.97
N ILE A 74 -10.05 5.87 -1.73
CA ILE A 74 -10.17 4.45 -1.40
C ILE A 74 -11.57 4.11 -0.90
N LEU A 75 -12.09 4.84 0.10
CA LEU A 75 -13.36 4.49 0.72
C LEU A 75 -14.59 4.86 -0.15
N PRO A 76 -15.73 4.16 0.05
CA PRO A 76 -17.00 4.45 -0.60
C PRO A 76 -17.55 5.83 -0.23
N THR A 77 -17.55 6.75 -1.19
CA THR A 77 -18.20 8.06 -1.08
C THR A 77 -19.60 8.00 -1.71
N PHE A 78 -20.52 7.30 -1.05
CA PHE A 78 -21.91 7.11 -1.48
C PHE A 78 -22.91 7.53 -0.40
N THR A 79 -24.03 8.11 -0.83
CA THR A 79 -25.08 8.66 0.04
C THR A 79 -26.43 8.15 -0.42
N LEU A 80 -27.12 7.41 0.46
CA LEU A 80 -28.48 6.92 0.22
C LEU A 80 -29.47 8.05 -0.06
N GLN A 81 -30.45 7.75 -0.91
CA GLN A 81 -31.70 8.50 -1.00
C GLN A 81 -32.79 7.85 -0.12
N GLU A 82 -33.74 8.66 0.37
CA GLU A 82 -34.84 8.22 1.25
C GLU A 82 -35.65 7.08 0.60
N THR A 83 -35.52 5.85 1.12
CA THR A 83 -36.12 4.64 0.53
C THR A 83 -36.54 3.61 1.59
N ASN A 84 -37.34 2.63 1.16
CA ASN A 84 -37.90 1.60 2.04
C ASN A 84 -36.85 0.58 2.50
N ASN A 85 -37.04 0.03 3.70
CA ASN A 85 -36.15 -0.96 4.32
C ASN A 85 -36.75 -2.37 4.27
N ILE A 86 -35.92 -3.38 4.01
CA ILE A 86 -36.31 -4.80 4.02
C ILE A 86 -36.37 -5.31 5.48
N ILE A 87 -37.48 -5.98 5.84
CA ILE A 87 -37.75 -6.51 7.18
C ILE A 87 -37.84 -8.04 7.13
N VAL A 88 -37.08 -8.69 8.01
CA VAL A 88 -36.98 -10.16 8.09
C VAL A 88 -36.98 -10.65 9.53
N THR A 89 -37.97 -11.44 9.92
CA THR A 89 -38.15 -11.92 11.31
C THR A 89 -37.78 -13.40 11.52
N SER A 90 -37.48 -14.14 10.47
CA SER A 90 -37.09 -15.56 10.50
C SER A 90 -36.40 -15.98 9.20
N ASN A 91 -35.49 -16.96 9.24
CA ASN A 91 -35.03 -17.59 8.01
C ASN A 91 -36.07 -18.59 7.49
N GLN A 92 -36.40 -18.48 6.20
CA GLN A 92 -37.29 -19.39 5.46
C GLN A 92 -36.74 -19.70 4.05
N ASP A 93 -35.44 -19.46 3.82
CA ASP A 93 -34.74 -19.62 2.54
C ASP A 93 -35.48 -18.92 1.36
N ARG A 94 -36.13 -17.78 1.65
CA ARG A 94 -36.74 -16.89 0.65
C ARG A 94 -35.70 -16.21 -0.23
N TYR A 95 -34.50 -15.93 0.27
CA TYR A 95 -33.44 -15.33 -0.51
C TYR A 95 -33.06 -16.20 -1.73
N LYS A 96 -33.21 -17.52 -1.63
CA LYS A 96 -33.01 -18.49 -2.73
C LYS A 96 -34.11 -18.45 -3.81
N LYS A 97 -35.14 -17.61 -3.62
CA LYS A 97 -36.25 -17.39 -4.57
C LYS A 97 -36.17 -16.03 -5.27
N ILE A 98 -35.32 -15.12 -4.79
CA ILE A 98 -35.04 -13.84 -5.44
C ILE A 98 -34.23 -14.12 -6.70
N ASN A 99 -34.58 -13.49 -7.82
CA ASN A 99 -33.83 -13.64 -9.05
C ASN A 99 -32.60 -12.70 -9.04
N TRP A 100 -31.58 -13.07 -8.28
CA TRP A 100 -30.31 -12.33 -8.17
C TRP A 100 -29.69 -12.02 -9.52
N LYS A 101 -29.85 -12.92 -10.50
CA LYS A 101 -29.37 -12.77 -11.88
C LYS A 101 -30.14 -11.71 -12.68
N ARG A 102 -31.47 -11.62 -12.52
CA ARG A 102 -32.31 -10.53 -13.08
C ARG A 102 -31.94 -9.18 -12.45
N LEU A 103 -31.82 -9.16 -11.13
CA LEU A 103 -31.30 -8.01 -10.38
C LEU A 103 -29.81 -7.76 -10.65
N GLY A 104 -29.13 -8.73 -11.29
CA GLY A 104 -27.72 -8.84 -11.63
C GLY A 104 -26.71 -8.79 -10.52
N LEU A 105 -27.16 -8.99 -9.30
CA LEU A 105 -26.32 -9.22 -8.15
C LEU A 105 -25.91 -10.71 -8.18
N SER A 106 -25.41 -11.22 -9.31
CA SER A 106 -25.19 -12.65 -9.56
C SER A 106 -24.29 -13.27 -8.49
N SER A 107 -23.09 -12.70 -8.35
CA SER A 107 -22.07 -13.07 -7.37
C SER A 107 -22.37 -12.63 -5.94
N PHE A 108 -23.43 -11.85 -5.68
CA PHE A 108 -23.69 -11.23 -4.37
C PHE A 108 -23.88 -12.24 -3.25
N ILE A 109 -24.48 -13.40 -3.56
CA ILE A 109 -24.69 -14.47 -2.58
C ILE A 109 -23.37 -15.07 -2.14
N ASP A 110 -22.43 -15.27 -3.05
CA ASP A 110 -21.13 -15.88 -2.76
C ASP A 110 -20.16 -14.84 -2.19
N ARG A 111 -20.07 -13.65 -2.81
CA ARG A 111 -19.28 -12.48 -2.38
C ARG A 111 -19.56 -12.08 -0.93
N PHE A 112 -20.83 -12.01 -0.52
CA PHE A 112 -21.20 -11.68 0.86
C PHE A 112 -21.52 -12.91 1.74
N ALA A 113 -21.18 -14.12 1.27
CA ALA A 113 -21.39 -15.40 1.97
C ALA A 113 -22.81 -15.57 2.57
N VAL A 114 -23.84 -15.29 1.78
CA VAL A 114 -25.24 -15.15 2.21
C VAL A 114 -25.89 -16.51 2.48
N GLN A 115 -26.00 -16.86 3.78
CA GLN A 115 -26.51 -18.16 4.24
C GLN A 115 -27.99 -18.16 4.71
N SER A 116 -28.65 -16.99 4.78
CA SER A 116 -29.94 -16.83 5.48
C SER A 116 -30.72 -15.60 5.01
N ASP A 117 -32.06 -15.66 5.01
CA ASP A 117 -32.93 -14.47 4.77
C ASP A 117 -32.57 -13.31 5.71
N LEU A 118 -32.15 -13.62 6.94
CA LEU A 118 -31.87 -12.61 7.97
C LEU A 118 -30.71 -11.68 7.61
N PHE A 119 -29.87 -12.05 6.62
CA PHE A 119 -28.88 -11.16 6.03
C PHE A 119 -29.52 -9.85 5.53
N PHE A 120 -30.73 -9.93 4.97
CA PHE A 120 -31.43 -8.80 4.35
C PHE A 120 -32.21 -7.93 5.36
N HIS A 121 -32.17 -8.27 6.64
CA HIS A 121 -32.81 -7.48 7.70
C HIS A 121 -32.18 -6.08 7.80
N HIS A 122 -33.01 -5.05 7.73
CA HIS A 122 -32.64 -3.62 7.72
C HIS A 122 -31.64 -3.21 6.62
N ILE A 123 -31.66 -3.88 5.45
CA ILE A 123 -31.00 -3.32 4.25
C ILE A 123 -31.96 -2.33 3.57
N PRO A 124 -31.54 -1.08 3.28
CA PRO A 124 -32.29 -0.13 2.48
C PRO A 124 -32.22 -0.52 0.99
N LEU A 125 -33.31 -0.37 0.26
CA LEU A 125 -33.33 -0.74 -1.16
C LEU A 125 -32.33 0.10 -1.99
N ASP A 126 -32.18 1.41 -1.71
CA ASP A 126 -31.24 2.28 -2.44
C ASP A 126 -29.77 1.89 -2.24
N GLY A 127 -29.43 1.23 -1.12
CA GLY A 127 -28.06 0.81 -0.84
C GLY A 127 -27.53 -0.21 -1.83
N PHE A 128 -28.39 -1.00 -2.47
CA PHE A 128 -27.96 -1.92 -3.53
C PHE A 128 -27.45 -1.16 -4.78
N ARG A 129 -27.84 0.11 -5.00
CA ARG A 129 -27.25 0.94 -6.08
C ARG A 129 -25.80 1.26 -5.84
N TYR A 130 -25.31 1.24 -4.61
CA TYR A 130 -23.88 1.35 -4.40
C TYR A 130 -23.13 0.16 -5.04
N ILE A 131 -23.57 -1.07 -4.75
CA ILE A 131 -23.01 -2.30 -5.32
C ILE A 131 -23.16 -2.34 -6.84
N ASN A 132 -24.22 -1.74 -7.40
CA ASN A 132 -24.31 -1.49 -8.83
C ASN A 132 -25.25 -0.33 -9.20
N ALA A 133 -24.66 0.77 -9.70
CA ALA A 133 -25.31 2.08 -9.87
C ALA A 133 -26.66 2.08 -10.62
N SER A 134 -26.93 1.10 -11.48
CA SER A 134 -28.11 1.09 -12.35
C SER A 134 -29.33 0.34 -11.83
N ILE A 135 -29.37 -0.03 -10.54
CA ILE A 135 -30.56 -0.71 -9.99
C ILE A 135 -31.80 0.18 -10.05
N ASP A 136 -32.85 -0.39 -10.64
CA ASP A 136 -34.22 0.09 -10.47
C ASP A 136 -34.74 -0.40 -9.11
N ILE A 137 -35.07 0.55 -8.24
CA ILE A 137 -35.50 0.30 -6.86
C ILE A 137 -36.91 -0.29 -6.79
N LEU A 138 -37.74 -0.02 -7.80
CA LEU A 138 -39.10 -0.57 -7.87
C LEU A 138 -39.05 -2.05 -8.30
N GLU A 139 -38.19 -2.40 -9.26
CA GLU A 139 -37.95 -3.80 -9.63
C GLU A 139 -37.32 -4.60 -8.46
N LEU A 140 -36.39 -3.98 -7.72
CA LEU A 140 -35.82 -4.55 -6.51
C LEU A 140 -36.90 -4.78 -5.44
N GLU A 141 -37.74 -3.79 -5.17
CA GLU A 141 -38.84 -3.90 -4.20
C GLU A 141 -39.81 -5.03 -4.59
N ASP A 142 -40.20 -5.10 -5.87
CA ASP A 142 -41.08 -6.14 -6.37
C ASP A 142 -40.47 -7.54 -6.25
N GLU A 143 -39.20 -7.77 -6.61
CA GLU A 143 -38.55 -9.08 -6.48
C GLU A 143 -38.49 -9.54 -5.01
N PHE A 144 -38.14 -8.66 -4.06
CA PHE A 144 -38.18 -8.97 -2.63
C PHE A 144 -39.61 -9.29 -2.16
N ARG A 145 -40.63 -8.52 -2.58
CA ARG A 145 -42.04 -8.80 -2.25
C ARG A 145 -42.53 -10.12 -2.86
N HIS A 146 -42.16 -10.45 -4.09
CA HIS A 146 -42.47 -11.74 -4.73
C HIS A 146 -41.83 -12.92 -4.00
N ALA A 147 -40.58 -12.78 -3.53
CA ALA A 147 -39.92 -13.76 -2.67
C ALA A 147 -40.51 -13.84 -1.24
N SER A 148 -41.54 -13.03 -0.92
CA SER A 148 -42.22 -12.95 0.38
C SER A 148 -41.36 -12.38 1.52
N PHE A 149 -40.53 -11.39 1.20
CA PHE A 149 -39.96 -10.47 2.20
C PHE A 149 -40.96 -9.37 2.56
N GLU A 150 -40.87 -8.87 3.78
CA GLU A 150 -41.64 -7.71 4.24
C GLU A 150 -40.79 -6.44 4.00
N ILE A 151 -41.42 -5.31 3.68
CA ILE A 151 -40.73 -4.07 3.33
C ILE A 151 -41.51 -2.89 3.93
N GLN A 152 -40.81 -2.04 4.67
CA GLN A 152 -41.35 -1.00 5.55
C GLN A 152 -40.96 0.41 5.07
N GLU A 153 -41.92 1.34 5.10
CA GLU A 153 -41.70 2.77 4.81
C GLU A 153 -41.02 3.52 5.98
N ASP A 154 -40.27 4.57 5.65
CA ASP A 154 -39.47 5.37 6.61
C ASP A 154 -40.34 6.17 7.62
N PRO A 155 -40.09 6.04 8.94
CA PRO A 155 -40.75 6.82 10.00
C PRO A 155 -40.58 8.34 9.93
N ALA A 156 -39.61 8.89 9.19
CA ALA A 156 -39.37 10.34 9.05
C ALA A 156 -40.61 11.13 8.61
N ARG A 157 -41.57 10.47 7.95
CA ARG A 157 -42.90 11.02 7.60
C ARG A 157 -43.82 11.30 8.80
N GLN A 158 -43.49 10.87 10.02
CA GLN A 158 -44.37 10.98 11.20
C GLN A 158 -43.97 12.05 12.22
N THR A 159 -42.71 12.46 12.29
CA THR A 159 -42.12 13.23 13.42
C THR A 159 -42.43 14.74 13.40
N VAL A 160 -43.72 15.08 13.30
CA VAL A 160 -44.27 16.46 13.49
C VAL A 160 -45.26 16.49 14.68
N LYS A 161 -45.29 15.42 15.49
CA LYS A 161 -46.13 15.28 16.68
C LYS A 161 -45.35 14.60 17.82
N GLU A 162 -45.87 14.76 19.04
CA GLU A 162 -45.50 14.01 20.25
C GLU A 162 -44.14 14.34 20.89
N ILE A 163 -43.98 15.62 21.28
CA ILE A 163 -43.09 16.04 22.38
C ILE A 163 -43.96 16.50 23.57
N ALA A 164 -44.07 15.69 24.64
CA ALA A 164 -44.69 16.08 25.93
C ALA A 164 -44.43 15.10 27.13
N ALA A 165 -44.01 15.65 28.30
CA ALA A 165 -43.99 15.07 29.69
C ALA A 165 -42.96 13.94 30.06
N ASN A 166 -42.42 13.70 31.31
CA ASN A 166 -42.34 14.38 32.66
C ASN A 166 -41.24 13.73 33.64
N HIS A 167 -41.15 14.02 34.99
CA HIS A 167 -39.96 13.89 35.96
C HIS A 167 -40.16 13.34 37.48
N ILE A 168 -39.08 13.15 38.35
CA ILE A 168 -38.88 13.18 39.91
C ILE A 168 -39.00 11.88 40.86
N LEU A 169 -38.48 11.57 42.13
CA LEU A 169 -37.30 11.70 43.17
C LEU A 169 -37.46 10.63 44.39
N GLU A 170 -36.87 10.47 45.65
CA GLU A 170 -35.91 11.08 46.69
C GLU A 170 -35.54 10.22 48.03
N HIS A 171 -34.40 10.46 48.79
CA HIS A 171 -33.95 10.35 50.29
C HIS A 171 -34.16 9.12 51.33
N ASN A 172 -33.61 8.89 52.61
CA ASN A 172 -32.43 9.24 53.56
C ASN A 172 -32.30 8.50 55.01
N SER A 173 -31.13 8.54 55.76
CA SER A 173 -30.81 8.53 57.30
C SER A 173 -30.73 7.24 58.28
N THR A 174 -30.17 7.10 59.56
CA THR A 174 -29.03 7.60 60.49
C THR A 174 -28.87 6.96 62.00
N ASN A 175 -27.63 6.75 62.59
CA ASN A 175 -27.02 6.91 64.02
C ASN A 175 -27.17 6.03 65.36
N LYS A 176 -26.11 5.94 66.27
CA LYS A 176 -26.01 6.06 67.83
C LYS A 176 -24.91 5.33 68.74
N GLU A 177 -24.46 5.85 69.95
CA GLU A 177 -23.24 5.44 70.82
C GLU A 177 -23.24 5.65 72.44
N PRO A 178 -22.33 5.01 73.30
CA PRO A 178 -22.08 5.27 74.81
C PRO A 178 -20.65 4.95 75.52
N ASP A 179 -20.42 5.12 76.89
CA ASP A 179 -19.07 5.10 77.67
C ASP A 179 -18.99 4.67 79.24
N THR A 180 -17.79 4.48 79.92
CA THR A 180 -17.42 4.56 81.44
C THR A 180 -15.90 4.29 81.91
N SER A 181 -15.40 4.72 83.13
CA SER A 181 -13.93 4.94 83.57
C SER A 181 -13.12 3.96 84.54
N ARG A 182 -11.79 4.21 84.85
CA ARG A 182 -10.77 3.34 85.62
C ARG A 182 -9.54 4.03 86.35
N THR A 183 -8.43 3.33 86.77
CA THR A 183 -7.27 3.85 87.60
C THR A 183 -5.81 3.73 87.04
N ILE A 184 -4.84 4.59 87.42
CA ILE A 184 -3.48 4.67 86.80
C ILE A 184 -2.63 3.39 86.94
N HIS A 185 -2.42 2.87 88.15
CA HIS A 185 -1.36 1.86 88.35
C HIS A 185 -1.65 0.55 87.59
N GLU A 186 -2.94 0.25 87.44
CA GLU A 186 -3.46 -0.88 86.67
C GLU A 186 -3.21 -0.66 85.16
N ILE A 187 -3.47 0.54 84.65
CA ILE A 187 -3.33 0.91 83.24
C ILE A 187 -1.86 0.93 82.80
N PHE A 188 -0.99 1.56 83.58
CA PHE A 188 0.42 1.79 83.24
C PHE A 188 1.37 0.72 83.83
N ASN A 189 0.90 -0.52 83.97
CA ASN A 189 1.63 -1.63 84.60
C ASN A 189 2.87 -2.14 83.83
N GLU A 190 2.99 -1.87 82.53
CA GLU A 190 4.11 -2.33 81.69
C GLU A 190 5.43 -1.57 81.92
N ASN A 191 6.58 -2.24 81.74
CA ASN A 191 7.91 -1.60 81.89
C ASN A 191 8.21 -0.48 80.87
N LYS A 192 7.52 -0.45 79.72
CA LYS A 192 7.64 0.65 78.74
C LYS A 192 7.17 1.99 79.32
N TYR A 193 6.28 1.97 80.32
CA TYR A 193 5.76 3.16 81.01
C TYR A 193 6.53 3.57 82.26
N ASN A 194 7.68 2.96 82.55
CA ASN A 194 8.34 3.16 83.84
C ASN A 194 8.82 4.62 84.07
N SER A 195 9.09 5.37 83.00
CA SER A 195 9.38 6.82 83.06
C SER A 195 8.14 7.63 83.43
N PHE A 196 6.98 7.39 82.80
CA PHE A 196 5.73 8.06 83.13
C PHE A 196 5.24 7.74 84.55
N ARG A 197 5.30 6.47 84.98
CA ARG A 197 5.04 6.10 86.38
C ARG A 197 5.97 6.82 87.36
N SER A 198 7.24 7.00 87.00
CA SER A 198 8.22 7.72 87.82
C SER A 198 7.96 9.23 87.86
N TYR A 199 7.35 9.80 86.82
CA TYR A 199 6.84 11.17 86.82
C TYR A 199 5.58 11.29 87.70
N CYS A 200 4.57 10.45 87.48
CA CYS A 200 3.31 10.45 88.25
C CYS A 200 3.55 10.29 89.76
N ARG A 201 4.44 9.37 90.17
CA ARG A 201 4.83 9.17 91.58
C ARG A 201 5.65 10.32 92.20
N ARG A 202 6.22 11.22 91.40
CA ARG A 202 6.90 12.43 91.90
C ARG A 202 5.94 13.60 92.08
N ASN A 203 4.81 13.58 91.36
CA ASN A 203 3.76 14.59 91.41
C ASN A 203 2.46 14.09 92.08
N ASN A 204 2.53 12.97 92.82
CA ASN A 204 1.47 12.40 93.64
C ASN A 204 0.15 12.03 92.93
N LEU A 205 0.22 11.63 91.65
CA LEU A 205 -0.95 11.20 90.87
C LEU A 205 -1.24 9.70 91.06
N THR A 206 -2.51 9.33 91.28
CA THR A 206 -2.93 7.99 91.74
C THR A 206 -4.07 7.38 90.89
N PHE A 207 -5.15 8.14 90.67
CA PHE A 207 -6.31 7.75 89.85
C PHE A 207 -6.23 8.35 88.46
N LEU A 208 -6.87 7.72 87.47
CA LEU A 208 -6.76 8.16 86.08
C LEU A 208 -7.29 9.61 85.92
N GLU A 209 -8.32 9.93 86.69
CA GLU A 209 -8.95 11.24 86.86
C GLU A 209 -8.01 12.31 87.47
N ASP A 210 -6.91 11.93 88.14
CA ASP A 210 -5.89 12.87 88.65
C ASP A 210 -5.01 13.44 87.52
N ILE A 211 -5.01 12.82 86.33
CA ILE A 211 -4.14 13.19 85.21
C ILE A 211 -4.74 14.39 84.45
N THR A 212 -4.65 15.57 85.06
CA THR A 212 -4.86 16.84 84.34
C THR A 212 -3.84 16.97 83.20
N ASN A 213 -4.25 17.61 82.11
CA ASN A 213 -3.46 17.71 80.88
C ASN A 213 -2.07 18.36 81.11
N LYS A 214 -2.01 19.34 82.02
CA LYS A 214 -0.78 20.00 82.48
C LYS A 214 0.32 19.01 82.88
N HIS A 215 -0.05 17.89 83.49
CA HIS A 215 0.89 16.85 83.90
C HIS A 215 1.55 16.14 82.70
N LEU A 216 0.88 16.09 81.54
CA LEU A 216 1.42 15.51 80.31
C LEU A 216 2.41 16.45 79.62
N VAL A 217 2.14 17.76 79.65
CA VAL A 217 3.04 18.80 79.13
C VAL A 217 4.32 18.91 79.95
N GLU A 218 4.21 18.87 81.27
CA GLU A 218 5.38 18.75 82.16
C GLU A 218 6.16 17.46 81.85
N TYR A 219 5.48 16.33 81.63
CA TYR A 219 6.12 15.05 81.28
C TYR A 219 6.84 15.08 79.92
N LYS A 220 6.23 15.64 78.85
CA LYS A 220 6.85 15.78 77.51
C LYS A 220 8.16 16.54 77.56
N ASN A 221 8.22 17.57 78.42
CA ASN A 221 9.39 18.41 78.61
C ASN A 221 10.46 17.82 79.57
N THR A 222 10.25 16.63 80.15
CA THR A 222 11.28 16.00 81.00
C THR A 222 12.44 15.41 80.18
N LYS A 223 13.67 15.80 80.54
CA LYS A 223 14.91 15.41 79.85
C LYS A 223 15.08 13.87 79.78
N GLY A 224 14.95 13.32 78.58
CA GLY A 224 15.00 11.86 78.32
C GLY A 224 13.65 11.23 77.95
N VAL A 225 12.57 12.01 78.00
CA VAL A 225 11.34 11.78 77.24
C VAL A 225 11.52 12.41 75.85
N GLY A 226 10.94 11.79 74.83
CA GLY A 226 10.87 12.28 73.47
C GLY A 226 9.63 11.68 72.81
N ASN A 227 9.19 12.22 71.67
CA ASN A 227 7.84 12.02 71.11
C ASN A 227 7.29 10.58 71.21
N ARG A 228 8.07 9.55 70.85
CA ARG A 228 7.65 8.13 70.95
C ARG A 228 7.29 7.66 72.38
N LYS A 229 7.91 8.21 73.43
CA LYS A 229 7.57 7.92 74.84
C LYS A 229 6.43 8.80 75.40
N PHE A 230 6.12 9.89 74.70
CA PHE A 230 4.99 10.76 75.02
C PHE A 230 3.72 10.20 74.40
N TYR A 231 3.69 9.98 73.08
CA TYR A 231 2.50 9.47 72.39
C TYR A 231 2.06 8.12 72.94
N MET A 232 2.97 7.15 73.05
CA MET A 232 2.69 5.84 73.69
C MET A 232 2.02 5.95 75.08
N VAL A 233 2.20 7.06 75.81
CA VAL A 233 1.47 7.35 77.07
C VAL A 233 0.09 7.97 76.82
N THR A 234 -0.04 8.98 75.93
CA THR A 234 -1.33 9.61 75.61
C THR A 234 -2.30 8.61 74.99
N ASP A 235 -1.85 7.77 74.06
CA ASP A 235 -2.64 6.71 73.42
C ASP A 235 -3.23 5.74 74.49
N LYS A 236 -2.49 5.53 75.60
CA LYS A 236 -2.92 4.70 76.73
C LYS A 236 -3.69 5.45 77.83
N LEU A 237 -3.95 6.75 77.67
CA LEU A 237 -4.93 7.52 78.45
C LEU A 237 -6.26 7.60 77.71
N GLU A 238 -6.22 7.85 76.40
CA GLU A 238 -7.39 7.90 75.51
C GLU A 238 -8.18 6.59 75.52
N THR A 239 -7.48 5.45 75.44
CA THR A 239 -8.08 4.09 75.55
C THR A 239 -8.72 3.77 76.90
N TYR A 240 -8.72 4.71 77.86
CA TYR A 240 -9.40 4.61 79.16
C TYR A 240 -10.27 5.84 79.48
N GLY A 241 -10.58 6.69 78.50
CA GLY A 241 -11.62 7.73 78.60
C GLY A 241 -11.18 9.07 79.21
N VAL A 242 -9.87 9.38 79.28
CA VAL A 242 -9.42 10.70 79.75
C VAL A 242 -9.59 11.74 78.64
N GLN A 243 -10.53 12.67 78.80
CA GLN A 243 -10.58 13.87 77.96
C GLN A 243 -9.53 14.88 78.44
N LEU A 244 -8.56 15.15 77.56
CA LEU A 244 -7.40 15.99 77.82
C LEU A 244 -7.65 17.41 77.33
N GLU A 245 -8.43 18.19 78.09
CA GLU A 245 -8.64 19.60 77.80
C GLU A 245 -7.38 20.44 78.04
N GLY A 246 -7.01 21.27 77.06
CA GLY A 246 -6.25 22.52 77.27
C GLY A 246 -4.87 22.47 77.92
N THR A 247 -3.90 21.72 77.36
CA THR A 247 -2.48 22.10 77.39
C THR A 247 -1.70 21.57 76.18
N ASP A 248 -1.73 22.31 75.07
CA ASP A 248 -0.59 23.02 74.48
C ASP A 248 0.82 22.36 74.43
N VAL A 249 0.94 21.08 74.05
CA VAL A 249 2.19 20.63 73.37
C VAL A 249 1.88 19.71 72.17
N PHE A 250 1.58 20.35 71.04
CA PHE A 250 1.36 19.79 69.68
C PHE A 250 -0.04 19.23 69.36
N THR A 251 -1.06 20.01 69.67
CA THR A 251 -2.32 20.20 68.93
C THR A 251 -2.71 21.66 69.17
N LEU A 252 -2.97 22.56 68.21
CA LEU A 252 -3.27 22.44 66.77
C LEU A 252 -2.40 23.35 65.85
N GLU A 253 -1.39 24.06 66.36
CA GLU A 253 -0.61 25.07 65.58
C GLU A 253 0.55 24.50 64.73
N ASN A 254 0.56 23.20 64.40
CA ASN A 254 1.52 22.62 63.45
C ASN A 254 0.90 21.47 62.63
N GLU A 255 -0.42 21.48 62.49
CA GLU A 255 -1.09 20.68 61.46
C GLU A 255 -0.63 21.13 60.06
N GLU A 256 -0.38 22.43 59.86
CA GLU A 256 0.25 23.01 58.64
C GLU A 256 1.56 22.32 58.21
N ALA A 257 2.30 21.68 59.13
CA ALA A 257 3.54 20.97 58.79
C ALA A 257 3.32 19.57 58.15
N PHE A 258 2.09 19.05 58.15
CA PHE A 258 1.71 17.78 57.51
C PHE A 258 0.32 17.81 56.83
N ASN A 259 -0.38 18.94 56.80
CA ASN A 259 -1.72 19.08 56.21
C ASN A 259 -1.75 19.11 54.67
N TYR A 260 -0.58 19.04 54.02
CA TYR A 260 -0.49 18.97 52.56
C TYR A 260 0.13 17.65 52.12
N VAL A 261 -0.74 16.77 51.62
CA VAL A 261 -0.43 15.41 51.14
C VAL A 261 -1.32 15.13 49.92
N VAL A 262 -1.40 16.13 49.03
CA VAL A 262 -2.22 16.18 47.80
C VAL A 262 -3.75 16.23 48.04
N PRO A 263 -4.54 16.97 47.24
CA PRO A 263 -6.00 17.01 47.40
C PRO A 263 -6.66 15.65 47.17
N LYS A 264 -7.46 15.19 48.14
CA LYS A 264 -8.12 13.87 48.15
C LYS A 264 -9.28 13.69 47.15
N GLN A 265 -9.29 14.53 46.11
CA GLN A 265 -10.32 14.68 45.08
C GLN A 265 -9.76 15.14 43.72
N SER A 266 -8.45 15.40 43.58
CA SER A 266 -7.84 15.60 42.24
C SER A 266 -7.65 14.24 41.58
N LEU A 267 -7.98 14.17 40.29
CA LEU A 267 -7.84 12.94 39.52
C LEU A 267 -6.35 12.62 39.36
N ALA A 268 -5.52 13.59 38.99
CA ALA A 268 -4.08 13.45 38.74
C ALA A 268 -3.32 12.72 39.86
N ALA A 269 -3.68 12.98 41.12
CA ALA A 269 -3.09 12.38 42.31
C ALA A 269 -3.17 10.83 42.35
N SER A 270 -4.26 10.27 41.80
CA SER A 270 -4.54 8.83 41.74
C SER A 270 -3.90 8.11 40.54
N LEU A 271 -3.29 8.88 39.64
CA LEU A 271 -2.75 8.37 38.38
C LEU A 271 -1.24 8.14 38.48
N ILE A 272 -0.51 9.10 39.06
CA ILE A 272 0.95 9.03 39.23
C ILE A 272 1.32 7.95 40.26
N THR A 273 2.23 7.03 39.89
CA THR A 273 2.75 6.03 40.84
C THR A 273 3.86 6.60 41.72
N ILE A 274 4.09 5.97 42.88
CA ILE A 274 5.24 6.25 43.74
C ILE A 274 6.57 6.15 42.96
N THR A 275 6.66 5.30 41.94
CA THR A 275 7.86 5.12 41.11
C THR A 275 8.09 6.23 40.09
N GLU A 276 7.05 6.86 39.52
CA GLU A 276 7.23 8.07 38.71
C GLU A 276 7.52 9.28 39.62
N ALA A 277 6.75 9.46 40.69
CA ALA A 277 6.86 10.62 41.58
C ALA A 277 8.23 10.72 42.27
N PHE A 278 8.79 9.59 42.67
CA PHE A 278 10.01 9.52 43.49
C PHE A 278 11.18 8.84 42.74
N TYR A 279 11.29 9.07 41.42
CA TYR A 279 12.30 8.49 40.54
C TYR A 279 13.76 8.80 40.90
N GLU A 280 14.01 9.86 41.66
CA GLU A 280 15.36 10.23 42.09
C GLU A 280 15.96 9.26 43.13
N ASN A 281 17.23 8.88 42.94
CA ASN A 281 17.99 8.01 43.84
C ASN A 281 17.97 8.44 45.33
N LYS A 282 17.72 9.72 45.64
CA LYS A 282 17.59 10.24 47.00
C LYS A 282 16.33 9.71 47.72
N HIS A 283 15.31 9.29 46.97
CA HIS A 283 14.01 8.86 47.47
C HIS A 283 13.80 7.33 47.49
N ASN A 284 14.74 6.51 47.00
CA ASN A 284 14.59 5.05 46.90
C ASN A 284 14.10 4.37 48.20
N LYS A 285 14.47 4.89 49.39
CA LYS A 285 14.01 4.37 50.70
C LYS A 285 12.54 4.67 51.02
N PHE A 286 11.96 5.71 50.43
CA PHE A 286 10.53 6.02 50.50
C PHE A 286 9.74 5.14 49.54
N VAL A 287 10.25 4.93 48.32
CA VAL A 287 9.70 3.96 47.35
C VAL A 287 9.69 2.53 47.94
N GLU A 288 10.78 2.11 48.58
CA GLU A 288 10.87 0.83 49.30
C GLU A 288 9.87 0.75 50.46
N TYR A 289 9.65 1.82 51.22
CA TYR A 289 8.65 1.87 52.29
C TYR A 289 7.23 1.70 51.72
N CYS A 290 6.84 2.53 50.75
CA CYS A 290 5.52 2.50 50.13
C CYS A 290 5.20 1.11 49.57
N LYS A 291 6.14 0.50 48.84
CA LYS A 291 6.01 -0.86 48.29
C LYS A 291 5.84 -1.95 49.36
N ASN A 292 6.36 -1.76 50.56
CA ASN A 292 6.19 -2.71 51.67
C ASN A 292 4.83 -2.54 52.39
N GLU A 293 4.31 -1.30 52.49
CA GLU A 293 2.97 -1.03 53.04
C GLU A 293 1.84 -1.23 52.01
N GLY A 294 2.17 -1.49 50.74
CA GLY A 294 1.20 -1.68 49.66
C GLY A 294 0.74 -0.38 48.97
N ILE A 295 1.39 0.75 49.26
CA ILE A 295 1.13 2.07 48.65
C ILE A 295 1.74 2.10 47.25
N THR A 296 0.92 2.41 46.25
CA THR A 296 1.24 2.36 44.81
C THR A 296 1.15 3.72 44.12
N THR A 297 0.23 4.59 44.52
CA THR A 297 0.00 5.94 43.95
C THR A 297 0.17 7.06 44.99
N ILE A 298 0.20 8.33 44.55
CA ILE A 298 0.45 9.47 45.46
C ILE A 298 -0.75 9.73 46.38
N ASP A 299 -1.98 9.63 45.89
CA ASP A 299 -3.22 9.82 46.66
C ASP A 299 -3.39 8.82 47.83
N GLU A 300 -2.79 7.63 47.70
CA GLU A 300 -2.70 6.63 48.78
C GLU A 300 -1.74 7.06 49.90
N ILE A 301 -0.87 8.05 49.69
CA ILE A 301 -0.05 8.63 50.75
C ILE A 301 -0.95 9.45 51.68
N THR A 302 -0.85 9.18 52.97
CA THR A 302 -1.53 9.98 54.00
C THR A 302 -0.50 10.66 54.90
N ALA A 303 -0.91 11.69 55.64
CA ALA A 303 -0.10 12.26 56.71
C ALA A 303 0.36 11.18 57.71
N ASN A 304 -0.43 10.13 57.91
CA ASN A 304 -0.05 8.97 58.73
C ASN A 304 1.05 8.11 58.06
N HIS A 305 1.04 7.93 56.73
CA HIS A 305 2.11 7.22 56.01
C HIS A 305 3.44 7.99 56.06
N ILE A 306 3.40 9.33 55.92
CA ILE A 306 4.58 10.18 56.16
C ILE A 306 5.04 10.09 57.64
N HIS A 307 4.10 10.04 58.57
CA HIS A 307 4.37 9.93 60.01
C HIS A 307 4.96 8.56 60.42
N GLU A 308 4.56 7.46 59.78
CA GLU A 308 5.18 6.13 59.96
C GLU A 308 6.54 6.04 59.24
N TYR A 309 6.68 6.58 58.03
CA TYR A 309 7.99 6.72 57.37
C TYR A 309 9.01 7.47 58.26
N ALA A 310 8.56 8.56 58.89
CA ALA A 310 9.37 9.33 59.84
C ALA A 310 9.77 8.56 61.12
N LYS A 311 9.13 7.41 61.42
CA LYS A 311 9.49 6.52 62.54
C LYS A 311 10.52 5.44 62.14
N LEU A 312 10.84 5.29 60.85
CA LEU A 312 11.70 4.20 60.36
C LEU A 312 13.21 4.38 60.67
N PRO A 313 13.96 3.28 60.87
CA PRO A 313 15.41 3.33 61.06
C PRO A 313 16.17 3.95 59.88
N GLY A 314 16.89 5.05 60.14
CA GLY A 314 17.71 5.74 59.13
C GLY A 314 16.94 6.69 58.21
N VAL A 315 15.69 7.00 58.57
CA VAL A 315 15.00 8.24 58.19
C VAL A 315 15.32 9.32 59.23
N GLY A 316 15.37 10.57 58.80
CA GLY A 316 15.64 11.74 59.64
C GLY A 316 15.06 12.98 58.95
N THR A 317 14.95 14.11 59.66
CA THR A 317 14.07 15.23 59.24
C THR A 317 14.28 15.64 57.78
N LYS A 318 15.53 15.84 57.33
CA LYS A 318 15.87 16.15 55.93
C LYS A 318 15.32 15.19 54.86
N LYS A 319 15.08 13.92 55.18
CA LYS A 319 14.47 12.95 54.24
C LYS A 319 12.94 12.95 54.28
N VAL A 320 12.36 13.49 55.35
CA VAL A 320 10.92 13.77 55.42
C VAL A 320 10.67 15.11 54.73
N GLU A 321 11.50 16.12 55.01
CA GLU A 321 11.55 17.43 54.34
C GLU A 321 11.59 17.24 52.81
N THR A 322 12.53 16.50 52.21
CA THR A 322 12.57 16.33 50.74
C THR A 322 11.36 15.60 50.14
N ILE A 323 10.70 14.73 50.92
CA ILE A 323 9.49 14.04 50.46
C ILE A 323 8.29 15.00 50.55
N MET A 324 8.19 15.80 51.61
CA MET A 324 7.19 16.88 51.72
C MET A 324 7.43 17.97 50.68
N GLU A 325 8.68 18.35 50.39
CA GLU A 325 9.03 19.27 49.30
C GLU A 325 8.54 18.73 47.95
N THR A 326 8.78 17.45 47.65
CA THR A 326 8.30 16.81 46.41
C THR A 326 6.77 16.73 46.35
N LEU A 327 6.10 16.38 47.46
CA LEU A 327 4.64 16.32 47.54
C LEU A 327 3.98 17.70 47.45
N ASN A 328 4.63 18.73 48.01
CA ASN A 328 4.18 20.10 47.91
C ASN A 328 4.45 20.67 46.51
N GLU A 329 5.58 20.38 45.85
CA GLU A 329 5.80 20.75 44.45
C GLU A 329 4.73 20.14 43.51
N ILE A 330 4.32 18.90 43.78
CA ILE A 330 3.23 18.20 43.06
C ILE A 330 1.83 18.78 43.36
N ALA A 331 1.65 19.57 44.42
CA ALA A 331 0.32 20.04 44.87
C ALA A 331 0.12 21.56 44.91
N ASP A 332 1.16 22.36 45.24
CA ASP A 332 1.17 23.83 45.16
C ASP A 332 1.30 24.33 43.71
N SER A 333 1.65 23.43 42.78
CA SER A 333 1.73 23.79 41.37
C SER A 333 0.34 23.90 40.75
N ASN A 334 0.09 25.05 40.09
CA ASN A 334 -1.01 25.21 39.12
C ASN A 334 -0.96 24.13 38.01
N GLN A 335 0.13 23.36 37.93
CA GLN A 335 0.24 22.20 37.07
C GLN A 335 -0.78 21.11 37.40
N LEU A 336 -1.41 21.04 38.58
CA LEU A 336 -2.54 20.11 38.74
C LEU A 336 -3.68 20.42 37.74
N ASP A 337 -4.03 21.70 37.55
CA ASP A 337 -5.01 22.13 36.55
C ASP A 337 -4.47 21.99 35.10
N GLU A 338 -3.15 22.11 34.87
CA GLU A 338 -2.54 21.95 33.53
C GLU A 338 -2.26 20.48 33.15
N ILE A 339 -2.08 19.57 34.11
CA ILE A 339 -1.85 18.13 33.89
C ILE A 339 -3.18 17.39 33.79
N GLU A 340 -4.24 17.89 34.45
CA GLU A 340 -5.62 17.49 34.16
C GLU A 340 -6.12 18.03 32.79
N ILE A 341 -5.27 18.71 32.01
CA ILE A 341 -5.50 19.03 30.59
C ILE A 341 -4.69 18.08 29.69
N PHE A 342 -5.30 17.57 28.62
CA PHE A 342 -4.59 16.79 27.60
C PHE A 342 -3.78 17.74 26.69
N SER A 343 -2.49 17.46 26.56
CA SER A 343 -1.53 18.23 25.77
C SER A 343 -0.52 17.30 25.11
N THR A 344 -0.01 17.68 23.95
CA THR A 344 1.11 17.01 23.28
C THR A 344 2.31 17.95 23.06
N GLY A 345 2.22 19.19 23.56
CA GLY A 345 3.35 20.10 23.74
C GLY A 345 4.08 20.43 22.43
N GLU A 346 5.42 20.35 22.45
CA GLU A 346 6.26 20.63 21.27
C GLU A 346 5.94 19.70 20.06
N LEU A 347 5.26 18.56 20.26
CA LEU A 347 4.88 17.65 19.18
C LEU A 347 3.54 17.97 18.50
N TYR A 348 2.67 18.78 19.11
CA TYR A 348 1.31 19.03 18.61
C TYR A 348 1.23 19.34 17.10
N PRO A 349 2.08 20.20 16.49
CA PRO A 349 2.01 20.50 15.05
C PRO A 349 2.10 19.27 14.13
N TYR A 350 2.75 18.20 14.60
CA TYR A 350 2.96 16.96 13.86
C TYR A 350 1.96 15.87 14.26
N VAL A 351 1.65 15.73 15.56
CA VAL A 351 0.80 14.64 16.08
C VAL A 351 -0.69 14.98 16.19
N LYS A 352 -1.10 16.25 15.98
CA LYS A 352 -2.51 16.70 16.05
C LYS A 352 -3.52 15.86 15.25
N ASP A 353 -3.14 15.38 14.07
CA ASP A 353 -3.97 14.50 13.22
C ASP A 353 -3.50 13.04 13.23
N LEU A 354 -2.97 12.59 14.38
CA LEU A 354 -2.88 11.17 14.76
C LEU A 354 -4.02 10.83 15.73
N GLU A 355 -4.42 9.56 15.73
CA GLU A 355 -5.40 9.06 16.67
C GLU A 355 -4.75 8.61 17.98
N VAL A 356 -5.47 8.84 19.07
CA VAL A 356 -5.00 8.52 20.43
C VAL A 356 -4.77 7.02 20.60
N SER A 357 -5.52 6.17 19.91
CA SER A 357 -5.29 4.74 19.75
C SER A 357 -3.88 4.42 19.23
N GLU A 358 -3.47 4.98 18.09
CA GLU A 358 -2.15 4.79 17.49
C GLU A 358 -1.02 5.20 18.44
N LEU A 359 -1.22 6.33 19.11
CA LEU A 359 -0.25 6.86 20.08
C LEU A 359 -0.12 5.93 21.29
N LEU A 360 -1.23 5.41 21.82
CA LEU A 360 -1.23 4.44 22.91
C LEU A 360 -0.49 3.15 22.53
N GLU A 361 -0.72 2.61 21.33
CA GLU A 361 0.02 1.44 20.82
C GLU A 361 1.54 1.72 20.73
N VAL A 362 1.94 2.89 20.23
CA VAL A 362 3.35 3.31 20.12
C VAL A 362 4.03 3.50 21.48
N PHE A 363 3.30 3.90 22.53
CA PHE A 363 3.80 3.92 23.91
C PHE A 363 3.57 2.61 24.68
N HIS A 364 2.98 1.58 24.03
CA HIS A 364 2.58 0.30 24.62
C HIS A 364 1.62 0.42 25.81
N LEU A 365 0.83 1.50 25.82
CA LEU A 365 -0.25 1.75 26.77
C LEU A 365 -1.51 1.05 26.25
N SER A 366 -2.17 0.26 27.09
CA SER A 366 -3.37 -0.51 26.72
C SER A 366 -4.40 -0.44 27.83
N SER A 367 -5.68 -0.35 27.46
CA SER A 367 -6.81 -0.40 28.38
C SER A 367 -7.54 -1.72 28.27
N THR A 368 -8.31 -2.06 29.32
CA THR A 368 -9.28 -3.16 29.28
C THR A 368 -10.60 -2.78 28.63
N GLU A 369 -10.81 -1.51 28.30
CA GLU A 369 -12.00 -0.98 27.64
C GLU A 369 -11.68 -0.49 26.21
N ALA A 370 -12.71 -0.32 25.38
CA ALA A 370 -12.54 0.15 24.02
C ALA A 370 -12.10 1.62 23.98
N ILE A 371 -10.94 1.89 23.36
CA ILE A 371 -10.45 3.25 23.12
C ILE A 371 -11.31 3.90 22.03
N PRO A 372 -11.92 5.08 22.27
CA PRO A 372 -12.64 5.81 21.24
C PRO A 372 -11.70 6.34 20.16
N VAL A 373 -12.19 6.37 18.92
CA VAL A 373 -11.53 7.09 17.83
C VAL A 373 -11.63 8.59 18.10
N MET A 374 -10.53 9.13 18.60
CA MET A 374 -10.33 10.53 18.95
C MET A 374 -8.92 10.93 18.55
N THR A 375 -8.76 12.08 17.89
CA THR A 375 -7.43 12.59 17.52
C THR A 375 -6.88 13.48 18.62
N VAL A 376 -5.56 13.69 18.60
CA VAL A 376 -4.94 14.71 19.45
C VAL A 376 -5.59 16.08 19.27
N SER A 377 -5.95 16.49 18.05
CA SER A 377 -6.63 17.77 17.79
C SER A 377 -8.01 17.90 18.42
N GLU A 378 -8.71 16.79 18.67
CA GLU A 378 -9.96 16.81 19.44
C GLU A 378 -9.68 17.02 20.94
N LEU A 379 -8.53 16.57 21.46
CA LEU A 379 -8.22 16.58 22.90
C LEU A 379 -7.29 17.71 23.36
N GLU A 380 -6.49 18.30 22.48
CA GLU A 380 -5.45 19.26 22.85
C GLU A 380 -6.07 20.52 23.50
N ASN A 381 -5.65 20.82 24.73
CA ASN A 381 -6.22 21.85 25.61
C ASN A 381 -7.63 21.53 26.19
N GLN A 382 -8.12 20.29 26.08
CA GLN A 382 -9.31 19.84 26.81
C GLN A 382 -8.96 19.27 28.19
N HIS A 383 -9.83 19.51 29.18
CA HIS A 383 -9.72 18.91 30.51
C HIS A 383 -10.04 17.41 30.43
N ILE A 384 -9.14 16.54 30.87
CA ILE A 384 -9.22 15.08 30.78
C ILE A 384 -10.53 14.55 31.37
N GLU A 385 -11.01 15.12 32.47
CA GLU A 385 -12.33 14.77 33.02
C GLU A 385 -13.49 15.00 32.03
N SER A 386 -13.48 16.14 31.34
CA SER A 386 -14.52 16.57 30.39
C SER A 386 -14.56 15.75 29.09
N ILE A 387 -13.48 15.01 28.79
CA ILE A 387 -13.36 14.10 27.63
C ILE A 387 -14.18 12.83 27.90
N THR A 388 -15.52 12.95 27.92
CA THR A 388 -16.45 11.87 28.31
C THR A 388 -16.40 10.62 27.43
N ALA A 389 -15.76 10.70 26.26
CA ALA A 389 -15.64 9.57 25.34
C ALA A 389 -14.83 8.40 25.94
N LEU A 390 -13.73 8.68 26.66
CA LEU A 390 -12.81 7.63 27.16
C LEU A 390 -12.95 7.50 28.68
N ASN A 391 -13.44 6.35 29.13
CA ASN A 391 -13.68 6.04 30.56
C ASN A 391 -12.38 5.97 31.38
N ASP A 392 -11.39 5.27 30.85
CA ASP A 392 -10.06 5.09 31.45
C ASP A 392 -9.21 6.38 31.36
N LYS A 393 -9.54 7.35 32.20
CA LYS A 393 -8.83 8.64 32.28
C LYS A 393 -7.33 8.48 32.57
N LYS A 394 -6.92 7.38 33.21
CA LYS A 394 -5.51 7.06 33.51
C LYS A 394 -4.69 6.90 32.24
N LEU A 395 -5.31 6.32 31.21
CA LEU A 395 -4.73 6.09 29.89
C LEU A 395 -4.43 7.41 29.15
N LEU A 396 -5.39 8.35 29.13
CA LEU A 396 -5.20 9.69 28.53
C LEU A 396 -4.15 10.51 29.27
N PHE A 397 -4.16 10.45 30.59
CA PHE A 397 -3.18 11.12 31.45
C PHE A 397 -1.76 10.61 31.19
N GLU A 398 -1.54 9.29 31.22
CA GLU A 398 -0.22 8.71 30.99
C GLU A 398 0.27 9.00 29.56
N LEU A 399 -0.63 9.00 28.56
CA LEU A 399 -0.26 9.38 27.21
C LEU A 399 0.16 10.86 27.11
N SER A 400 -0.65 11.78 27.65
CA SER A 400 -0.32 13.21 27.74
C SER A 400 1.05 13.39 28.43
N PHE A 401 1.26 12.68 29.54
CA PHE A 401 2.50 12.73 30.31
C PHE A 401 3.71 12.14 29.59
N GLN A 402 3.56 11.12 28.74
CA GLN A 402 4.65 10.61 27.89
C GLN A 402 4.94 11.52 26.68
N LEU A 403 3.92 12.14 26.09
CA LEU A 403 4.06 13.05 24.96
C LEU A 403 4.70 14.38 25.37
N ASN A 404 4.29 15.00 26.48
CA ASN A 404 4.89 16.25 26.99
C ASN A 404 6.36 16.09 27.48
N LYS A 405 6.86 14.85 27.62
CA LYS A 405 8.30 14.57 27.86
C LYS A 405 9.13 14.56 26.57
N LEU A 406 8.48 14.53 25.39
CA LEU A 406 9.15 14.60 24.10
C LEU A 406 9.28 16.06 23.66
N SER A 407 10.32 16.30 22.85
CA SER A 407 10.59 17.61 22.24
C SER A 407 10.26 17.59 20.75
N SER A 408 10.13 18.75 20.11
CA SER A 408 10.02 18.79 18.64
C SER A 408 11.31 18.21 18.02
N PRO A 409 11.26 17.64 16.80
CA PRO A 409 12.46 17.12 16.13
C PRO A 409 13.57 18.15 16.00
N ARG A 410 13.20 19.40 15.71
CA ARG A 410 14.10 20.53 15.63
C ARG A 410 14.72 20.83 17.00
N ASP A 411 13.88 20.94 18.03
CA ASP A 411 14.30 21.26 19.39
C ASP A 411 15.18 20.15 19.98
N THR A 412 14.88 18.87 19.72
CA THR A 412 15.78 17.75 20.03
C THR A 412 17.15 17.93 19.36
N ILE A 413 17.19 18.29 18.08
CA ILE A 413 18.47 18.50 17.38
C ILE A 413 19.21 19.74 17.92
N GLU A 414 18.51 20.83 18.26
CA GLU A 414 19.09 22.02 18.91
C GLU A 414 19.63 21.68 20.32
N LYS A 415 18.84 20.95 21.13
CA LYS A 415 19.22 20.41 22.45
C LYS A 415 20.48 19.53 22.35
N VAL A 416 20.56 18.61 21.38
CA VAL A 416 21.77 17.80 21.12
C VAL A 416 22.96 18.64 20.64
N LYS A 417 22.76 19.59 19.72
CA LYS A 417 23.83 20.49 19.25
C LYS A 417 24.40 21.37 20.39
N SER A 418 23.58 21.80 21.34
CA SER A 418 24.02 22.59 22.50
C SER A 418 25.00 21.83 23.41
N GLN A 419 24.92 20.50 23.43
CA GLN A 419 25.82 19.62 24.18
C GLN A 419 27.13 19.32 23.43
N LEU A 420 27.28 19.78 22.18
CA LEU A 420 28.51 19.65 21.38
C LEU A 420 29.45 20.83 21.62
N LYS A 421 30.76 20.56 21.60
CA LYS A 421 31.79 21.61 21.71
C LYS A 421 31.94 22.33 20.36
N ASP A 422 32.44 23.57 20.35
CA ASP A 422 32.70 24.32 19.10
C ASP A 422 33.53 23.53 18.08
N ARG A 423 34.53 22.79 18.58
CA ARG A 423 35.36 21.88 17.78
C ARG A 423 34.57 20.71 17.19
N GLU A 424 33.61 20.18 17.93
CA GLU A 424 32.73 19.09 17.49
C GLU A 424 31.74 19.60 16.44
N LEU A 425 31.10 20.76 16.66
CA LEU A 425 30.23 21.45 15.68
C LEU A 425 30.97 21.83 14.39
N LEU A 426 32.22 22.29 14.48
CA LEU A 426 33.01 22.60 13.30
C LEU A 426 33.45 21.33 12.55
N ILE A 427 33.72 20.21 13.23
CA ILE A 427 33.95 18.91 12.55
C ILE A 427 32.67 18.47 11.82
N LEU A 428 31.49 18.55 12.47
CA LEU A 428 30.20 18.23 11.87
C LEU A 428 30.00 19.01 10.54
N LYS A 429 30.16 20.34 10.62
CA LYS A 429 29.97 21.24 9.47
C LYS A 429 31.00 21.05 8.35
N LEU A 430 32.25 20.73 8.67
CA LEU A 430 33.28 20.49 7.64
C LEU A 430 33.14 19.12 6.97
N ARG A 431 32.85 18.05 7.73
CA ARG A 431 32.86 16.67 7.23
C ARG A 431 31.57 16.24 6.55
N PHE A 432 30.42 16.76 6.97
CA PHE A 432 29.11 16.34 6.45
C PHE A 432 28.52 17.40 5.52
N LEU A 433 28.27 18.62 6.00
CA LEU A 433 27.69 19.68 5.16
C LEU A 433 28.61 20.14 4.02
N LYS A 434 29.91 20.29 4.29
CA LYS A 434 30.91 20.68 3.26
C LYS A 434 31.64 19.51 2.60
N GLN A 435 31.35 18.27 3.02
CA GLN A 435 31.97 17.02 2.54
C GLN A 435 33.51 17.01 2.44
N LYS A 436 34.23 17.91 3.15
CA LYS A 436 35.71 17.98 3.10
C LYS A 436 36.31 16.66 3.54
N THR A 437 37.41 16.28 2.91
CA THR A 437 38.14 15.05 3.27
C THR A 437 38.65 15.10 4.72
N LEU A 438 38.98 13.91 5.25
CA LEU A 438 39.67 13.76 6.54
C LEU A 438 41.01 14.52 6.61
N GLU A 439 41.61 14.83 5.47
CA GLU A 439 42.94 15.42 5.33
C GLU A 439 42.88 16.95 5.33
N GLU A 440 42.04 17.56 4.48
CA GLU A 440 41.74 19.00 4.53
C GLU A 440 41.13 19.42 5.87
N THR A 441 40.34 18.54 6.50
CA THR A 441 39.83 18.75 7.86
C THR A 441 40.96 18.65 8.90
N GLY A 442 41.97 17.81 8.64
CA GLY A 442 43.17 17.71 9.47
C GLY A 442 43.98 19.00 9.46
N GLU A 443 44.22 19.55 8.27
CA GLU A 443 44.87 20.85 8.08
C GLU A 443 44.12 21.98 8.82
N ALA A 444 42.80 22.07 8.64
CA ALA A 444 41.95 23.08 9.28
C ALA A 444 41.96 23.03 10.82
N PHE A 445 42.33 21.89 11.41
CA PHE A 445 42.48 21.70 12.87
C PHE A 445 43.93 21.52 13.34
N ASN A 446 44.91 21.64 12.43
CA ASN A 446 46.33 21.32 12.64
C ASN A 446 46.58 19.97 13.36
N VAL A 447 45.92 18.90 12.89
CA VAL A 447 46.06 17.53 13.39
C VAL A 447 46.06 16.51 12.25
N THR A 448 46.53 15.28 12.51
CA THR A 448 46.61 14.23 11.49
C THR A 448 45.24 13.74 11.01
N ARG A 449 45.18 13.26 9.76
CA ARG A 449 44.01 12.59 9.14
C ARG A 449 43.37 11.53 10.04
N GLU A 450 44.21 10.67 10.65
CA GLU A 450 43.75 9.64 11.60
C GLU A 450 43.15 10.24 12.88
N ARG A 451 43.69 11.37 13.37
CA ARG A 451 43.09 12.05 14.53
C ARG A 451 41.72 12.64 14.20
N ILE A 452 41.50 13.17 12.99
CA ILE A 452 40.15 13.56 12.55
C ILE A 452 39.23 12.35 12.48
N ARG A 453 39.66 11.22 11.89
CA ARG A 453 38.83 10.00 11.80
C ARG A 453 38.38 9.51 13.18
N GLN A 454 39.26 9.55 14.18
CA GLN A 454 38.93 9.24 15.57
C GLN A 454 37.94 10.23 16.20
N LEU A 455 38.09 11.52 15.92
CA LEU A 455 37.18 12.56 16.41
C LEU A 455 35.81 12.47 15.73
N GLU A 456 35.75 12.22 14.43
CA GLU A 456 34.52 11.96 13.67
C GLU A 456 33.77 10.74 14.21
N LYS A 457 34.44 9.59 14.41
CA LYS A 457 33.77 8.43 15.01
C LYS A 457 33.26 8.72 16.43
N LYS A 458 34.03 9.42 17.26
CA LYS A 458 33.57 9.83 18.60
C LYS A 458 32.40 10.82 18.56
N LEU A 459 32.38 11.71 17.58
CA LEU A 459 31.32 12.69 17.37
C LEU A 459 30.01 12.02 16.95
N VAL A 460 30.04 11.16 15.93
CA VAL A 460 28.86 10.40 15.48
C VAL A 460 28.33 9.54 16.62
N ASN A 461 29.17 8.72 17.28
CA ASN A 461 28.77 7.93 18.44
C ASN A 461 28.15 8.77 19.57
N LYS A 462 28.66 9.98 19.83
CA LYS A 462 28.09 10.91 20.83
C LYS A 462 26.72 11.43 20.38
N ILE A 463 26.61 11.92 19.15
CA ILE A 463 25.36 12.46 18.59
C ILE A 463 24.28 11.39 18.57
N THR A 464 24.58 10.20 18.07
CA THR A 464 23.68 9.04 18.08
C THR A 464 23.25 8.69 19.50
N SER A 465 24.18 8.58 20.46
CA SER A 465 23.84 8.28 21.86
C SER A 465 22.98 9.35 22.53
N LEU A 466 23.14 10.63 22.16
CA LEU A 466 22.30 11.71 22.66
C LEU A 466 20.90 11.64 22.02
N LEU A 467 20.80 11.47 20.70
CA LEU A 467 19.52 11.38 20.00
C LEU A 467 18.68 10.17 20.45
N HIS A 468 19.28 9.02 20.76
CA HIS A 468 18.54 7.92 21.40
C HIS A 468 18.10 8.24 22.84
N GLY A 469 18.89 9.03 23.59
CA GLY A 469 18.52 9.50 24.93
C GLY A 469 17.30 10.44 24.90
N GLU A 470 17.27 11.37 23.96
CA GLU A 470 16.14 12.26 23.67
C GLU A 470 14.99 11.56 22.90
N LYS A 471 14.96 10.21 22.86
CA LYS A 471 13.96 9.37 22.16
C LYS A 471 13.72 9.73 20.67
N PHE A 472 14.70 10.30 19.96
CA PHE A 472 14.52 10.81 18.59
C PHE A 472 13.93 9.80 17.58
N PRO A 473 14.31 8.50 17.53
CA PRO A 473 13.67 7.54 16.62
C PRO A 473 12.18 7.31 16.92
N LEU A 474 11.76 7.39 18.19
CA LEU A 474 10.34 7.33 18.58
C LEU A 474 9.60 8.56 18.06
N ILE A 475 10.18 9.75 18.22
CA ILE A 475 9.65 11.00 17.65
C ILE A 475 9.52 10.88 16.11
N MET A 476 10.47 10.24 15.43
CA MET A 476 10.39 10.00 13.99
C MET A 476 9.30 8.98 13.63
N ARG A 477 9.13 7.88 14.37
CA ARG A 477 8.02 6.92 14.17
C ARG A 477 6.65 7.58 14.34
N LEU A 478 6.48 8.42 15.36
CA LEU A 478 5.27 9.23 15.56
C LEU A 478 4.99 10.13 14.34
N ILE A 479 6.00 10.87 13.87
CA ILE A 479 5.83 11.83 12.77
C ILE A 479 5.68 11.15 11.40
N ALA A 480 6.17 9.91 11.25
CA ALA A 480 5.97 9.11 10.04
C ALA A 480 4.52 8.68 9.81
N LYS A 481 3.65 8.69 10.83
CA LYS A 481 2.22 8.30 10.72
C LYS A 481 2.03 6.93 10.06
N ASN A 482 2.62 5.90 10.67
CA ASN A 482 2.65 4.49 10.23
C ASN A 482 3.33 4.22 8.87
N ASN A 483 3.94 5.21 8.23
CA ASN A 483 4.69 5.00 6.99
C ASN A 483 6.07 4.37 7.23
N LEU A 484 6.48 3.47 6.33
CA LEU A 484 7.77 2.77 6.34
C LEU A 484 8.99 3.70 6.28
N PHE A 485 8.88 4.86 5.63
CA PHE A 485 10.00 5.78 5.44
C PHE A 485 9.59 7.26 5.34
N ILE A 486 10.54 8.14 5.61
CA ILE A 486 10.44 9.60 5.51
C ILE A 486 11.40 10.10 4.41
N PRO A 487 10.89 10.64 3.29
CA PRO A 487 11.69 11.31 2.26
C PRO A 487 12.61 12.42 2.82
N SER A 488 13.82 12.54 2.28
CA SER A 488 14.84 13.46 2.80
C SER A 488 14.43 14.94 2.78
N ASP A 489 13.64 15.34 1.80
CA ASP A 489 13.10 16.70 1.64
C ASP A 489 12.02 17.00 2.70
N LYS A 490 11.19 16.01 3.07
CA LYS A 490 10.26 16.10 4.19
C LYS A 490 11.02 16.11 5.52
N LEU A 491 12.02 15.25 5.70
CA LEU A 491 12.80 15.19 6.94
C LEU A 491 13.54 16.51 7.22
N ILE A 492 14.11 17.18 6.22
CA ILE A 492 14.77 18.48 6.42
C ILE A 492 13.80 19.63 6.69
N GLN A 493 12.55 19.54 6.23
CA GLN A 493 11.48 20.45 6.64
C GLN A 493 11.10 20.23 8.11
N ILE A 494 11.04 18.97 8.55
CA ILE A 494 10.70 18.57 9.93
C ILE A 494 11.77 18.99 10.95
N ILE A 495 13.07 18.79 10.66
CA ILE A 495 14.17 19.13 11.59
C ILE A 495 14.72 20.56 11.44
N GLY A 496 14.27 21.32 10.43
CA GLY A 496 14.76 22.67 10.12
C GLY A 496 15.89 22.71 9.08
N THR A 497 15.80 23.63 8.11
CA THR A 497 16.73 23.72 6.97
C THR A 497 18.16 24.11 7.35
N GLU A 498 18.36 24.72 8.52
CA GLU A 498 19.65 25.02 9.12
C GLU A 498 20.37 23.78 9.70
N HIS A 499 19.69 22.63 9.75
CA HIS A 499 20.20 21.34 10.23
C HIS A 499 20.60 20.37 9.10
N GLN A 500 20.86 20.87 7.88
CA GLN A 500 21.43 20.09 6.76
C GLN A 500 22.72 19.33 7.12
N ASP A 501 23.50 19.81 8.08
CA ASP A 501 24.69 19.14 8.61
C ASP A 501 24.38 17.84 9.37
N MET A 502 23.21 17.75 10.00
CA MET A 502 22.69 16.55 10.65
C MET A 502 22.08 15.59 9.63
N LEU A 503 21.28 16.10 8.69
CA LEU A 503 20.71 15.29 7.59
C LEU A 503 21.84 14.59 6.79
N ALA A 504 22.87 15.35 6.40
CA ALA A 504 24.05 14.80 5.73
C ALA A 504 24.83 13.81 6.62
N MET A 505 24.85 13.99 7.95
CA MET A 505 25.43 13.02 8.86
C MET A 505 24.66 11.70 8.88
N PHE A 506 23.32 11.74 8.92
CA PHE A 506 22.48 10.54 8.87
C PHE A 506 22.72 9.77 7.55
N LYS A 507 22.60 10.44 6.38
CA LYS A 507 22.88 9.82 5.06
C LYS A 507 24.27 9.17 4.99
N MET A 508 25.32 9.91 5.40
CA MET A 508 26.71 9.45 5.26
C MET A 508 27.15 8.42 6.33
N LYS A 509 26.27 8.01 7.25
CA LYS A 509 26.61 7.11 8.36
C LYS A 509 25.61 5.98 8.64
N ASP A 510 24.43 5.99 8.01
CA ASP A 510 23.36 5.00 8.24
C ASP A 510 23.07 4.85 9.74
N ALA A 511 22.86 5.99 10.41
CA ALA A 511 22.88 6.12 11.86
C ALA A 511 21.73 6.98 12.38
N VAL A 512 21.14 6.56 13.51
CA VAL A 512 19.88 7.05 14.11
C VAL A 512 18.64 6.68 13.29
N LEU A 513 18.66 6.86 11.97
CA LEU A 513 17.68 6.33 11.02
C LEU A 513 18.41 5.64 9.85
N PRO A 514 18.01 4.43 9.42
CA PRO A 514 18.54 3.81 8.21
C PRO A 514 18.12 4.58 6.96
N TYR A 515 19.03 4.76 6.00
CA TYR A 515 18.85 5.56 4.79
C TYR A 515 18.99 4.71 3.52
N SER A 516 18.04 4.83 2.60
CA SER A 516 18.12 4.30 1.22
C SER A 516 18.59 5.40 0.27
N GLU A 517 19.64 5.12 -0.49
CA GLU A 517 20.08 6.03 -1.57
C GLU A 517 19.21 5.89 -2.82
N GLU A 518 18.61 4.70 -3.01
CA GLU A 518 17.69 4.34 -4.10
C GLU A 518 16.46 5.25 -4.12
N ILE A 519 15.78 5.42 -2.98
CA ILE A 519 14.57 6.27 -2.85
C ILE A 519 14.81 7.59 -2.10
N ASP A 520 16.06 7.97 -1.83
CA ASP A 520 16.47 9.18 -1.09
C ASP A 520 15.72 9.38 0.25
N SER A 521 15.41 8.28 0.96
CA SER A 521 14.48 8.28 2.11
C SER A 521 15.05 7.54 3.32
N PHE A 522 14.56 7.90 4.50
CA PHE A 522 14.96 7.34 5.79
C PHE A 522 13.87 6.42 6.34
N PHE A 523 14.19 5.15 6.54
CA PHE A 523 13.31 4.17 7.20
C PHE A 523 13.32 4.36 8.73
N LEU A 524 12.39 3.72 9.43
CA LEU A 524 12.38 3.70 10.89
C LEU A 524 13.29 2.58 11.41
N GLU A 525 13.20 1.37 10.84
CA GLU A 525 14.00 0.20 11.18
C GLU A 525 14.83 -0.33 9.99
N SER A 526 15.92 -1.04 10.31
CA SER A 526 16.82 -1.61 9.28
C SER A 526 16.21 -2.78 8.51
N GLU A 527 15.26 -3.49 9.12
CA GLU A 527 14.59 -4.65 8.51
C GLU A 527 13.56 -4.19 7.46
N GLU A 528 12.79 -3.13 7.77
CA GLU A 528 11.91 -2.41 6.84
C GLU A 528 12.67 -1.96 5.57
N LYS A 529 13.80 -1.26 5.75
CA LYS A 529 14.72 -0.84 4.68
C LYS A 529 15.16 -2.04 3.83
N SER A 530 15.54 -3.14 4.47
CA SER A 530 16.10 -4.30 3.78
C SER A 530 15.05 -5.00 2.93
N SER A 531 13.86 -5.26 3.49
CA SER A 531 12.75 -5.92 2.78
C SER A 531 12.23 -5.06 1.62
N PHE A 532 12.10 -3.74 1.81
CA PHE A 532 11.67 -2.84 0.73
C PHE A 532 12.69 -2.79 -0.43
N VAL A 533 13.99 -2.68 -0.13
CA VAL A 533 15.03 -2.65 -1.16
C VAL A 533 15.16 -4.02 -1.88
N GLU A 534 14.93 -5.13 -1.18
CA GLU A 534 14.87 -6.47 -1.79
C GLU A 534 13.67 -6.60 -2.76
N LYS A 535 12.45 -6.23 -2.33
CA LYS A 535 11.27 -6.13 -3.22
C LYS A 535 11.58 -5.29 -4.46
N LEU A 536 12.06 -4.06 -4.25
CA LEU A 536 12.34 -3.10 -5.32
C LEU A 536 13.38 -3.64 -6.32
N THR A 537 14.46 -4.24 -5.82
CA THR A 537 15.51 -4.83 -6.67
C THR A 537 14.96 -5.96 -7.53
N GLY A 538 14.12 -6.85 -6.96
CA GLY A 538 13.48 -7.94 -7.71
C GLY A 538 12.65 -7.44 -8.89
N ILE A 539 11.85 -6.38 -8.68
CA ILE A 539 11.05 -5.75 -9.76
C ILE A 539 11.98 -5.14 -10.82
N MET A 540 13.05 -4.45 -10.43
CA MET A 540 13.99 -3.82 -11.36
C MET A 540 14.79 -4.84 -12.20
N GLU A 541 15.05 -6.04 -11.68
CA GLU A 541 15.65 -7.16 -12.42
C GLU A 541 14.71 -7.78 -13.48
N GLU A 542 13.40 -7.61 -13.32
CA GLU A 542 12.37 -8.18 -14.21
C GLU A 542 12.02 -7.27 -15.40
N LEU A 543 12.36 -5.99 -15.33
CA LEU A 543 12.07 -5.02 -16.38
C LEU A 543 12.81 -5.33 -17.71
N PRO A 544 12.16 -5.14 -18.87
CA PRO A 544 12.81 -5.27 -20.17
C PRO A 544 13.99 -4.30 -20.33
N SER A 545 14.96 -4.60 -21.19
CA SER A 545 16.08 -3.66 -21.43
C SER A 545 15.66 -2.34 -22.10
N THR A 546 14.48 -2.31 -22.70
CA THR A 546 13.78 -1.12 -23.20
C THR A 546 12.29 -1.32 -23.02
N PHE A 547 11.59 -0.40 -22.36
CA PHE A 547 10.15 -0.48 -22.06
C PHE A 547 9.51 0.91 -22.02
N ASN A 548 8.19 1.02 -22.15
CA ASN A 548 7.44 2.25 -21.87
C ASN A 548 7.03 2.24 -20.39
N LEU A 549 7.30 3.32 -19.64
CA LEU A 549 7.10 3.33 -18.18
C LEU A 549 5.65 3.01 -17.79
N LYS A 550 4.68 3.50 -18.58
CA LYS A 550 3.25 3.34 -18.31
C LYS A 550 2.84 1.87 -18.17
N ASP A 551 3.40 1.00 -19.01
CA ASP A 551 3.08 -0.44 -19.10
C ASP A 551 3.50 -1.23 -17.83
N TYR A 552 4.13 -0.55 -16.87
CA TYR A 552 4.64 -1.09 -15.62
C TYR A 552 4.34 -0.18 -14.41
N GLU A 553 3.77 1.02 -14.60
CA GLU A 553 3.64 2.05 -13.55
C GLU A 553 2.66 1.57 -12.44
N GLU A 554 1.43 1.19 -12.83
CA GLU A 554 0.43 0.60 -11.92
C GLU A 554 0.94 -0.70 -11.27
N THR A 555 1.62 -1.56 -12.03
CA THR A 555 2.13 -2.86 -11.53
C THR A 555 3.29 -2.72 -10.55
N VAL A 556 4.17 -1.72 -10.71
CA VAL A 556 5.25 -1.44 -9.75
C VAL A 556 4.67 -0.88 -8.45
N GLU A 557 3.66 -0.01 -8.52
CA GLU A 557 2.92 0.48 -7.34
C GLU A 557 2.16 -0.66 -6.63
N GLU A 558 1.52 -1.57 -7.39
CA GLU A 558 0.83 -2.77 -6.87
C GLU A 558 1.78 -3.68 -6.06
N ILE A 559 2.96 -4.03 -6.59
CA ILE A 559 3.91 -4.95 -5.94
C ILE A 559 4.65 -4.32 -4.74
N LEU A 560 4.89 -3.01 -4.79
CA LEU A 560 5.53 -2.29 -3.68
C LEU A 560 4.60 -2.04 -2.49
N GLU A 561 3.28 -2.15 -2.68
CA GLU A 561 2.23 -2.04 -1.64
C GLU A 561 2.20 -0.68 -0.90
N THR A 562 2.90 0.34 -1.41
CA THR A 562 3.01 1.65 -0.75
C THR A 562 1.95 2.65 -1.24
N ASP A 563 1.19 3.25 -0.33
CA ASP A 563 0.33 4.40 -0.59
C ASP A 563 1.13 5.73 -0.80
N TYR A 564 2.33 5.65 -1.39
CA TYR A 564 3.26 6.75 -1.61
C TYR A 564 3.54 7.00 -3.08
N ASP A 565 3.49 8.28 -3.45
CA ASP A 565 4.01 8.87 -4.69
C ASP A 565 5.55 8.69 -4.75
N LEU A 566 5.97 7.51 -5.20
CA LEU A 566 7.36 7.14 -5.44
C LEU A 566 7.82 7.74 -6.77
N ASP A 567 8.98 8.40 -6.76
CA ASP A 567 9.59 8.89 -8.00
C ASP A 567 10.24 7.72 -8.78
N LEU A 568 9.39 6.90 -9.40
CA LEU A 568 9.76 5.73 -10.18
C LEU A 568 10.79 6.08 -11.26
N LYS A 569 10.72 7.29 -11.83
CA LYS A 569 11.69 7.81 -12.79
C LYS A 569 13.10 7.87 -12.19
N LYS A 570 13.27 8.59 -11.06
CA LYS A 570 14.56 8.68 -10.36
C LYS A 570 15.07 7.32 -9.87
N ILE A 571 14.18 6.40 -9.53
CA ILE A 571 14.54 5.03 -9.14
C ILE A 571 15.11 4.30 -10.35
N ILE A 572 14.35 4.20 -11.44
CA ILE A 572 14.71 3.51 -12.69
C ILE A 572 16.02 4.08 -13.28
N GLU A 573 16.23 5.40 -13.21
CA GLU A 573 17.51 6.05 -13.58
C GLU A 573 18.70 5.60 -12.72
N LYS A 574 18.53 5.40 -11.40
CA LYS A 574 19.60 4.90 -10.51
C LYS A 574 19.93 3.42 -10.78
N TYR A 575 18.95 2.62 -11.19
CA TYR A 575 19.17 1.25 -11.70
C TYR A 575 19.78 1.23 -13.12
N GLY A 576 20.14 2.40 -13.69
CA GLY A 576 20.98 2.53 -14.87
C GLY A 576 20.24 2.75 -16.18
N TYR A 577 18.90 2.86 -16.15
CA TYR A 577 18.12 3.17 -17.34
C TYR A 577 18.25 4.66 -17.73
N HIS A 578 17.94 4.96 -18.99
CA HIS A 578 17.94 6.31 -19.55
C HIS A 578 16.55 6.64 -20.13
N GLU A 579 16.02 7.82 -19.81
CA GLU A 579 14.74 8.32 -20.34
C GLU A 579 14.84 8.69 -21.83
N TYR A 580 13.86 8.23 -22.59
CA TYR A 580 13.55 8.60 -23.97
C TYR A 580 12.04 8.89 -24.05
N GLY A 581 11.63 10.09 -23.64
CA GLY A 581 10.22 10.52 -23.65
C GLY A 581 9.36 9.72 -22.66
N THR A 582 8.59 8.76 -23.15
CA THR A 582 7.84 7.81 -22.29
C THR A 582 8.56 6.46 -22.09
N PHE A 583 9.60 6.19 -22.88
CA PHE A 583 10.38 4.97 -22.80
C PHE A 583 11.61 5.11 -21.91
N TYR A 584 12.01 4.00 -21.29
CA TYR A 584 13.26 3.85 -20.55
C TYR A 584 14.09 2.73 -21.17
N SER A 585 15.41 2.91 -21.27
CA SER A 585 16.33 1.88 -21.77
C SER A 585 17.65 1.84 -21.03
N LEU A 586 18.13 0.65 -20.68
CA LEU A 586 19.50 0.41 -20.18
C LEU A 586 20.58 0.71 -21.23
N ASN A 587 20.20 0.76 -22.51
CA ASN A 587 21.11 1.00 -23.62
C ASN A 587 20.79 2.33 -24.32
N LYS A 588 21.79 2.92 -24.96
CA LYS A 588 21.57 4.13 -25.76
C LYS A 588 20.86 3.78 -27.07
N LEU A 589 19.61 4.24 -27.22
CA LEU A 589 18.81 4.00 -28.42
C LEU A 589 19.43 4.64 -29.67
N LYS A 590 19.56 3.83 -30.72
CA LYS A 590 19.94 4.22 -32.07
C LYS A 590 18.69 4.62 -32.86
N ILE A 591 18.90 5.25 -34.02
CA ILE A 591 17.81 5.63 -34.92
C ILE A 591 16.95 4.45 -35.40
N ILE A 592 17.54 3.26 -35.53
CA ILE A 592 16.83 2.04 -35.93
C ILE A 592 15.96 1.51 -34.78
N ASP A 593 16.52 1.42 -33.56
CA ASP A 593 15.80 1.05 -32.34
C ASP A 593 14.55 1.95 -32.11
N VAL A 594 14.69 3.27 -32.33
CA VAL A 594 13.56 4.23 -32.24
C VAL A 594 12.53 4.01 -33.35
N LEU A 595 12.97 3.76 -34.60
CA LEU A 595 12.04 3.48 -35.71
C LEU A 595 11.28 2.16 -35.49
N GLU A 596 11.94 1.13 -34.97
CA GLU A 596 11.29 -0.15 -34.61
C GLU A 596 10.28 0.01 -33.47
N LEU A 597 10.60 0.79 -32.44
CA LEU A 597 9.66 1.11 -31.36
C LEU A 597 8.48 1.99 -31.84
N ILE A 598 8.68 2.85 -32.85
CA ILE A 598 7.57 3.57 -33.48
C ILE A 598 6.70 2.61 -34.29
N PHE A 599 7.30 1.76 -35.13
CA PHE A 599 6.56 0.81 -35.95
C PHE A 599 5.77 -0.19 -35.11
N LYS A 600 6.35 -0.72 -34.03
CA LYS A 600 5.67 -1.64 -33.12
C LYS A 600 4.49 -1.01 -32.38
N ASN A 601 4.70 0.17 -31.77
CA ASN A 601 3.76 0.70 -30.77
C ASN A 601 2.78 1.74 -31.31
N TYR A 602 3.00 2.29 -32.51
CA TYR A 602 2.17 3.38 -33.06
C TYR A 602 1.76 3.18 -34.53
N ILE A 603 2.17 2.10 -35.21
CA ILE A 603 1.92 1.88 -36.64
C ILE A 603 1.49 0.44 -36.90
N HIS A 604 0.20 0.17 -36.71
CA HIS A 604 -0.38 -1.18 -36.82
C HIS A 604 -0.78 -1.58 -38.27
N GLU A 605 -0.79 -0.62 -39.20
CA GLU A 605 -1.21 -0.80 -40.60
C GLU A 605 -0.03 -0.56 -41.59
N PRO A 606 -0.10 -1.05 -42.84
CA PRO A 606 0.92 -0.84 -43.87
C PRO A 606 1.23 0.64 -44.15
N PHE A 607 2.36 1.11 -43.62
CA PHE A 607 2.76 2.52 -43.62
C PHE A 607 3.54 2.90 -44.87
N LYS A 608 2.97 3.81 -45.66
CA LYS A 608 3.58 4.25 -46.91
C LYS A 608 4.49 5.46 -46.68
N LEU A 609 5.77 5.31 -47.04
CA LEU A 609 6.80 6.33 -46.86
C LEU A 609 6.77 7.36 -48.00
N ASP A 610 6.45 8.60 -47.68
CA ASP A 610 6.66 9.79 -48.51
C ASP A 610 7.08 10.99 -47.65
N ASP A 611 7.24 12.17 -48.25
CA ASP A 611 7.75 13.37 -47.56
C ASP A 611 6.76 13.90 -46.49
N SER A 612 5.49 13.50 -46.51
CA SER A 612 4.50 13.85 -45.48
C SER A 612 4.53 12.87 -44.31
N SER A 613 4.54 11.56 -44.59
CA SER A 613 4.56 10.52 -43.56
C SER A 613 5.93 10.39 -42.86
N VAL A 614 7.01 10.91 -43.47
CA VAL A 614 8.28 11.12 -42.77
C VAL A 614 8.23 12.25 -41.73
N GLU A 615 7.39 13.27 -41.92
CA GLU A 615 7.18 14.30 -40.89
C GLU A 615 6.32 13.77 -39.73
N GLU A 616 5.38 12.87 -40.02
CA GLU A 616 4.64 12.09 -39.02
C GLU A 616 5.57 11.21 -38.17
N LEU A 617 6.50 10.46 -38.80
CA LEU A 617 7.54 9.71 -38.09
C LEU A 617 8.44 10.61 -37.22
N ARG A 618 8.79 11.81 -37.69
CA ARG A 618 9.53 12.81 -36.87
C ARG A 618 8.72 13.28 -35.67
N ASN A 619 7.43 13.53 -35.85
CA ASN A 619 6.56 13.94 -34.77
C ASN A 619 6.44 12.83 -33.71
N LEU A 620 6.21 11.58 -34.12
CA LEU A 620 6.18 10.42 -33.22
C LEU A 620 7.50 10.24 -32.47
N ALA A 621 8.65 10.32 -33.16
CA ALA A 621 9.98 10.25 -32.53
C ALA A 621 10.21 11.38 -31.50
N LYS A 622 9.77 12.59 -31.81
CA LYS A 622 9.92 13.75 -30.93
C LYS A 622 8.99 13.67 -29.72
N VAL A 623 7.73 13.32 -29.91
CA VAL A 623 6.69 13.26 -28.85
C VAL A 623 6.92 12.09 -27.90
N HIS A 624 7.15 10.88 -28.42
CA HIS A 624 7.21 9.67 -27.60
C HIS A 624 8.63 9.32 -27.12
N PHE A 625 9.68 9.75 -27.82
CA PHE A 625 11.07 9.37 -27.53
C PHE A 625 12.01 10.56 -27.25
N ASN A 626 11.52 11.80 -27.34
CA ASN A 626 12.34 13.03 -27.32
C ASN A 626 13.51 12.98 -28.35
N TYR A 627 13.30 12.30 -29.48
CA TYR A 627 14.35 11.94 -30.43
C TYR A 627 14.20 12.70 -31.76
N GLN A 628 15.32 13.17 -32.32
CA GLN A 628 15.33 13.86 -33.61
C GLN A 628 15.77 12.91 -34.73
N LEU A 629 14.84 12.53 -35.61
CA LEU A 629 15.16 11.81 -36.85
C LEU A 629 15.72 12.79 -37.91
N GLY A 630 16.56 12.27 -38.81
CA GLY A 630 17.31 13.09 -39.77
C GLY A 630 16.48 13.74 -40.89
N ASP A 631 17.07 14.75 -41.54
CA ASP A 631 16.38 15.68 -42.44
C ASP A 631 15.90 15.09 -43.78
N SER A 632 16.40 13.92 -44.21
CA SER A 632 16.07 13.37 -45.53
C SER A 632 15.30 12.05 -45.48
N THR A 633 14.21 12.01 -46.24
CA THR A 633 13.31 10.87 -46.50
C THR A 633 14.10 9.60 -46.83
N ARG A 634 15.13 9.71 -47.69
CA ARG A 634 16.02 8.60 -48.07
C ARG A 634 16.89 8.04 -46.92
N SER A 635 17.25 8.87 -45.95
CA SER A 635 18.03 8.42 -44.78
C SER A 635 17.16 7.58 -43.84
N ILE A 636 15.90 8.01 -43.64
CA ILE A 636 14.91 7.25 -42.87
C ILE A 636 14.49 5.98 -43.62
N GLU A 637 14.22 6.07 -44.92
CA GLU A 637 13.94 4.90 -45.78
C GLU A 637 15.06 3.86 -45.70
N ALA A 638 16.32 4.28 -45.76
CA ALA A 638 17.46 3.39 -45.63
C ALA A 638 17.49 2.69 -44.26
N ARG A 639 17.20 3.41 -43.16
CA ARG A 639 17.18 2.82 -41.81
C ARG A 639 15.99 1.89 -41.55
N ILE A 640 14.84 2.15 -42.17
CA ILE A 640 13.71 1.22 -42.16
C ILE A 640 14.08 -0.05 -42.96
N ARG A 641 14.77 0.09 -44.11
CA ARG A 641 15.27 -1.05 -44.92
C ARG A 641 16.44 -1.82 -44.29
N ASP A 642 17.14 -1.22 -43.32
CA ASP A 642 18.16 -1.89 -42.50
C ASP A 642 17.52 -2.73 -41.37
N SER A 643 16.23 -2.56 -41.07
CA SER A 643 15.52 -3.33 -40.05
C SER A 643 15.21 -4.75 -40.48
N GLU A 644 15.26 -5.66 -39.52
CA GLU A 644 14.83 -7.05 -39.65
C GLU A 644 13.34 -7.20 -39.27
N ASN A 645 12.82 -6.32 -38.41
CA ASN A 645 11.46 -6.35 -37.87
C ASN A 645 10.45 -5.47 -38.65
N ILE A 646 10.90 -4.71 -39.65
CA ILE A 646 10.04 -3.90 -40.53
C ILE A 646 10.18 -4.37 -41.99
N LEU A 647 9.16 -5.05 -42.51
CA LEU A 647 9.19 -5.60 -43.87
C LEU A 647 8.64 -4.61 -44.91
N LEU A 648 9.17 -4.70 -46.13
CA LEU A 648 8.60 -4.03 -47.30
C LEU A 648 7.45 -4.88 -47.84
N VAL A 649 6.22 -4.40 -47.68
CA VAL A 649 5.00 -5.11 -48.11
C VAL A 649 4.48 -4.63 -49.46
N ASP A 650 4.76 -3.39 -49.86
CA ASP A 650 4.52 -2.86 -51.22
C ASP A 650 5.50 -1.70 -51.53
N ARG A 651 5.35 -1.03 -52.68
CA ARG A 651 6.24 0.02 -53.17
C ARG A 651 6.29 1.25 -52.25
N PHE A 652 7.35 1.31 -51.44
CA PHE A 652 7.55 2.26 -50.35
C PHE A 652 6.59 2.06 -49.16
N THR A 653 5.90 0.92 -49.09
CA THR A 653 4.99 0.58 -48.00
C THR A 653 5.66 -0.45 -47.08
N PHE A 654 5.72 -0.13 -45.80
CA PHE A 654 6.45 -0.86 -44.77
C PHE A 654 5.50 -1.26 -43.63
N GLN A 655 5.74 -2.38 -42.97
CA GLN A 655 4.89 -2.85 -41.87
C GLN A 655 5.75 -3.53 -40.80
N TRP A 656 5.38 -3.38 -39.52
CA TRP A 656 5.93 -4.21 -38.44
C TRP A 656 5.64 -5.69 -38.72
N PHE A 657 6.60 -6.57 -38.43
CA PHE A 657 6.52 -7.99 -38.76
C PHE A 657 6.84 -8.86 -37.54
N GLU A 658 5.94 -9.80 -37.26
CA GLU A 658 6.05 -10.76 -36.16
C GLU A 658 6.23 -12.16 -36.77
N PRO A 659 7.44 -12.77 -36.70
CA PRO A 659 7.74 -14.03 -37.38
C PRO A 659 6.81 -15.18 -37.01
N GLU A 660 6.31 -15.19 -35.78
CA GLU A 660 5.36 -16.16 -35.23
C GLU A 660 4.01 -16.17 -35.98
N SER A 661 3.68 -15.09 -36.70
CA SER A 661 2.45 -15.01 -37.50
C SER A 661 2.40 -15.96 -38.70
N ILE A 662 3.55 -16.54 -39.12
CA ILE A 662 3.64 -17.43 -40.28
C ILE A 662 4.08 -18.83 -39.83
N HIS A 663 3.21 -19.83 -40.06
CA HIS A 663 3.51 -21.22 -39.71
C HIS A 663 4.68 -21.78 -40.55
N SER A 664 5.59 -22.50 -39.89
CA SER A 664 6.79 -23.09 -40.51
C SER A 664 6.46 -24.01 -41.69
N GLU A 665 5.35 -24.75 -41.64
CA GLU A 665 4.93 -25.65 -42.72
C GLU A 665 4.77 -24.90 -44.07
N LEU A 666 4.28 -23.66 -44.07
CA LEU A 666 4.19 -22.85 -45.29
C LEU A 666 5.59 -22.52 -45.83
N ILE A 667 6.53 -22.17 -44.94
CA ILE A 667 7.92 -21.87 -45.29
C ILE A 667 8.63 -23.13 -45.84
N ASP A 668 8.44 -24.29 -45.21
CA ASP A 668 9.01 -25.57 -45.67
C ASP A 668 8.42 -26.01 -47.02
N GLN A 669 7.12 -25.80 -47.25
CA GLN A 669 6.50 -26.05 -48.55
C GLN A 669 7.05 -25.11 -49.65
N ILE A 670 7.21 -23.81 -49.35
CA ILE A 670 7.81 -22.83 -50.28
C ILE A 670 9.27 -23.18 -50.57
N GLN A 671 10.07 -23.50 -49.55
CA GLN A 671 11.45 -23.96 -49.68
C GLN A 671 11.56 -25.23 -50.53
N SER A 672 10.67 -26.20 -50.32
CA SER A 672 10.65 -27.46 -51.07
C SER A 672 10.32 -27.21 -52.54
N TYR A 673 9.35 -26.33 -52.82
CA TYR A 673 9.01 -25.89 -54.17
C TYR A 673 10.19 -25.20 -54.87
N ILE A 674 10.82 -24.22 -54.22
CA ILE A 674 12.03 -23.55 -54.73
C ILE A 674 13.15 -24.56 -55.01
N SER A 675 13.42 -25.48 -54.08
CA SER A 675 14.50 -26.48 -54.20
C SER A 675 14.29 -27.42 -55.39
N ALA A 676 13.08 -27.93 -55.57
CA ALA A 676 12.74 -28.80 -56.70
C ALA A 676 12.76 -28.02 -58.02
N ARG A 677 12.27 -26.78 -58.03
CA ARG A 677 12.24 -25.95 -59.25
C ARG A 677 13.65 -25.58 -59.75
N PHE A 678 14.63 -25.48 -58.85
CA PHE A 678 16.04 -25.36 -59.23
C PHE A 678 16.63 -26.62 -59.93
N GLU A 679 15.91 -27.74 -60.05
CA GLU A 679 16.31 -28.84 -60.95
C GLU A 679 16.05 -28.51 -62.43
N GLU A 680 15.18 -27.54 -62.72
CA GLU A 680 14.75 -27.18 -64.08
C GLU A 680 15.23 -25.80 -64.56
N VAL A 681 15.46 -24.86 -63.64
CA VAL A 681 15.87 -23.46 -63.94
C VAL A 681 16.99 -22.96 -63.02
N ASP A 682 17.84 -22.07 -63.52
CA ASP A 682 18.95 -21.47 -62.74
C ASP A 682 18.51 -20.28 -61.84
N VAL A 683 17.33 -19.71 -62.12
CA VAL A 683 16.78 -18.52 -61.46
C VAL A 683 15.28 -18.71 -61.29
N ILE A 684 14.74 -18.36 -60.11
CA ILE A 684 13.31 -18.40 -59.81
C ILE A 684 12.88 -16.99 -59.39
N ASN A 685 11.72 -16.53 -59.86
CA ASN A 685 11.20 -15.21 -59.49
C ASN A 685 10.10 -15.32 -58.43
N ALA A 686 10.03 -14.37 -57.49
CA ALA A 686 9.00 -14.34 -56.45
C ALA A 686 7.55 -14.30 -57.01
N GLU A 687 7.35 -13.80 -58.23
CA GLU A 687 6.04 -13.80 -58.90
C GLU A 687 5.52 -15.21 -59.18
N GLU A 688 6.37 -16.12 -59.66
CA GLU A 688 6.04 -17.53 -59.93
C GLU A 688 5.64 -18.26 -58.65
N ILE A 689 6.36 -18.01 -57.55
CA ILE A 689 6.06 -18.59 -56.23
C ILE A 689 4.75 -18.01 -55.68
N PHE A 690 4.50 -16.71 -55.88
CA PHE A 690 3.26 -16.06 -55.44
C PHE A 690 2.03 -16.62 -56.15
N GLU A 691 2.09 -16.80 -57.47
CA GLU A 691 1.02 -17.44 -58.24
C GLU A 691 0.79 -18.90 -57.80
N ALA A 692 1.87 -19.66 -57.55
CA ALA A 692 1.77 -21.06 -57.11
C ALA A 692 1.19 -21.25 -55.69
N PHE A 693 1.38 -20.27 -54.79
CA PHE A 693 0.98 -20.36 -53.39
C PHE A 693 -0.18 -19.43 -52.99
N GLN A 694 -0.76 -18.65 -53.91
CA GLN A 694 -1.70 -17.55 -53.62
C GLN A 694 -2.82 -17.91 -52.61
N SER A 695 -3.45 -19.08 -52.75
CA SER A 695 -4.53 -19.54 -51.86
C SER A 695 -4.07 -19.94 -50.45
N LYS A 696 -2.79 -20.33 -50.30
CA LYS A 696 -2.14 -20.61 -49.01
C LYS A 696 -1.56 -19.37 -48.35
N LEU A 697 -1.28 -18.31 -49.12
CA LEU A 697 -0.72 -17.05 -48.64
C LEU A 697 -1.78 -16.09 -48.06
N ALA A 698 -3.02 -16.17 -48.55
CA ALA A 698 -4.11 -15.29 -48.14
C ALA A 698 -4.45 -15.28 -46.63
N PRO A 699 -4.46 -16.42 -45.89
CA PRO A 699 -4.70 -16.41 -44.44
C PRO A 699 -3.69 -15.55 -43.68
N TYR A 700 -2.42 -15.58 -44.10
CA TYR A 700 -1.31 -14.82 -43.51
C TYR A 700 -1.22 -13.37 -44.02
N HIS A 701 -2.22 -12.90 -44.77
CA HIS A 701 -2.30 -11.52 -45.29
C HIS A 701 -1.13 -11.13 -46.22
N ILE A 702 -0.43 -12.11 -46.80
CA ILE A 702 0.65 -11.89 -47.77
C ILE A 702 0.01 -11.54 -49.13
N THR A 703 -0.24 -10.25 -49.35
CA THR A 703 -1.09 -9.75 -50.45
C THR A 703 -0.46 -9.77 -51.85
N ASN A 704 0.87 -9.79 -51.96
CA ASN A 704 1.55 -9.63 -53.26
C ASN A 704 3.00 -10.18 -53.26
N LYS A 705 3.63 -10.18 -54.45
CA LYS A 705 5.00 -10.69 -54.68
C LYS A 705 6.13 -9.91 -53.99
N LEU A 706 5.98 -8.62 -53.69
CA LEU A 706 6.98 -7.86 -52.88
C LEU A 706 6.92 -8.31 -51.43
N HIS A 707 5.72 -8.45 -50.86
CA HIS A 707 5.53 -9.00 -49.53
C HIS A 707 6.09 -10.44 -49.46
N LEU A 708 5.73 -11.33 -50.39
CA LEU A 708 6.29 -12.69 -50.42
C LEU A 708 7.83 -12.70 -50.57
N TYR A 709 8.40 -11.82 -51.39
CA TYR A 709 9.86 -11.72 -51.53
C TYR A 709 10.52 -11.27 -50.21
N SER A 710 9.89 -10.37 -49.45
CA SER A 710 10.34 -10.02 -48.10
C SER A 710 10.28 -11.21 -47.13
N ILE A 711 9.23 -12.04 -47.18
CA ILE A 711 9.12 -13.28 -46.39
C ILE A 711 10.20 -14.30 -46.78
N VAL A 712 10.40 -14.57 -48.08
CA VAL A 712 11.46 -15.48 -48.55
C VAL A 712 12.85 -14.95 -48.21
N LYS A 713 13.07 -13.64 -48.28
CA LYS A 713 14.31 -12.99 -47.80
C LYS A 713 14.51 -13.15 -46.30
N TYR A 714 13.45 -13.12 -45.49
CA TYR A 714 13.54 -13.28 -44.05
C TYR A 714 13.90 -14.73 -43.66
N PHE A 715 13.11 -15.71 -44.13
CA PHE A 715 13.22 -17.10 -43.66
C PHE A 715 14.21 -17.98 -44.44
N LEU A 716 14.56 -17.65 -45.70
CA LEU A 716 15.25 -18.58 -46.61
C LEU A 716 16.53 -18.02 -47.27
N ALA A 717 16.99 -16.83 -46.84
CA ALA A 717 18.25 -16.22 -47.32
C ALA A 717 19.54 -16.90 -46.80
N ASP A 718 19.39 -17.96 -46.00
CA ASP A 718 20.45 -18.87 -45.60
C ASP A 718 20.67 -20.02 -46.60
N LYS A 719 19.59 -20.47 -47.25
CA LYS A 719 19.54 -21.60 -48.20
C LYS A 719 19.60 -21.16 -49.67
N PHE A 720 19.13 -19.95 -49.97
CA PHE A 720 19.15 -19.39 -51.33
C PHE A 720 19.84 -18.02 -51.37
N SER A 721 20.56 -17.75 -52.46
CA SER A 721 21.11 -16.43 -52.74
C SER A 721 19.99 -15.52 -53.24
N ILE A 722 19.48 -14.65 -52.36
CA ILE A 722 18.43 -13.67 -52.71
C ILE A 722 19.03 -12.49 -53.50
N GLY A 723 18.35 -12.07 -54.57
CA GLY A 723 18.76 -10.96 -55.42
C GLY A 723 18.79 -9.60 -54.71
N ARG A 724 19.42 -8.60 -55.35
CA ARG A 724 19.49 -7.22 -54.84
C ARG A 724 18.94 -6.22 -55.85
N GLY A 725 17.81 -5.60 -55.53
CA GLY A 725 17.13 -4.61 -56.37
C GLY A 725 15.75 -5.08 -56.81
N ASN A 726 15.24 -4.47 -57.88
CA ASN A 726 13.84 -4.59 -58.29
C ASN A 726 13.47 -5.89 -59.04
N THR A 727 14.38 -6.87 -59.18
CA THR A 727 14.10 -8.05 -60.00
C THR A 727 13.26 -9.10 -59.28
N LEU A 728 13.35 -9.20 -57.95
CA LEU A 728 12.69 -10.21 -57.11
C LEU A 728 13.16 -11.67 -57.40
N ASP A 729 14.39 -11.81 -57.90
CA ASP A 729 15.00 -13.09 -58.24
C ASP A 729 15.62 -13.80 -57.03
N ILE A 730 15.60 -15.13 -57.10
CA ILE A 730 16.17 -16.08 -56.15
C ILE A 730 17.11 -17.01 -56.93
N TYR A 731 18.32 -17.23 -56.41
CA TYR A 731 19.38 -18.02 -57.05
C TYR A 731 19.88 -19.15 -56.12
N ARG A 732 20.41 -20.25 -56.69
CA ARG A 732 21.12 -21.30 -55.94
C ARG A 732 22.39 -20.73 -55.27
N ASP A 733 22.67 -21.10 -54.02
CA ASP A 733 24.02 -20.90 -53.46
C ASP A 733 24.94 -22.04 -53.92
N ASN A 734 26.13 -21.69 -54.39
CA ASN A 734 27.08 -22.59 -55.06
C ASN A 734 28.28 -22.96 -54.17
N ASN A 735 28.20 -22.74 -52.86
CA ASN A 735 29.28 -23.03 -51.92
C ASN A 735 28.96 -24.24 -51.04
N GLU A 736 29.85 -25.23 -50.98
CA GLU A 736 29.94 -26.18 -49.85
C GLU A 736 30.41 -25.43 -48.59
N ARG A 737 29.48 -24.67 -48.01
CA ARG A 737 29.61 -24.16 -46.64
C ARG A 737 29.24 -25.30 -45.70
N LEU A 738 30.01 -25.47 -44.63
CA LEU A 738 29.48 -26.08 -43.40
C LEU A 738 28.13 -25.44 -43.09
N ASN A 739 27.16 -26.23 -42.59
CA ASN A 739 25.82 -25.72 -42.42
C ASN A 739 25.81 -24.57 -41.38
N VAL A 740 24.72 -23.81 -41.33
CA VAL A 740 24.67 -22.58 -40.52
C VAL A 740 24.83 -22.89 -39.02
N GLU A 741 24.28 -24.02 -38.57
CA GLU A 741 24.43 -24.59 -37.22
C GLU A 741 25.86 -25.09 -36.96
N ASP A 742 26.44 -25.93 -37.82
CA ASP A 742 27.82 -26.48 -37.69
C ASP A 742 28.85 -25.38 -37.41
N ARG A 743 28.75 -24.27 -38.16
CA ARG A 743 29.65 -23.13 -38.00
C ARG A 743 29.45 -22.39 -36.69
N ILE A 744 28.22 -22.24 -36.23
CA ILE A 744 27.94 -21.63 -34.92
C ILE A 744 28.41 -22.56 -33.80
N ILE A 745 28.11 -23.87 -33.87
CA ILE A 745 28.58 -24.85 -32.88
C ILE A 745 30.10 -24.79 -32.76
N ALA A 746 30.82 -24.85 -33.88
CA ALA A 746 32.27 -24.75 -33.89
C ALA A 746 32.78 -23.40 -33.32
N THR A 747 32.12 -22.28 -33.58
CA THR A 747 32.53 -20.98 -33.01
C THR A 747 32.22 -20.87 -31.50
N ILE A 748 31.07 -21.36 -31.02
CA ILE A 748 30.76 -21.40 -29.59
C ILE A 748 31.76 -22.31 -28.85
N ASP A 749 32.11 -23.47 -29.42
CA ASP A 749 33.06 -24.40 -28.81
C ASP A 749 34.48 -23.79 -28.71
N ASN A 750 34.94 -23.11 -29.77
CA ASN A 750 36.18 -22.32 -29.75
C ASN A 750 36.16 -21.16 -28.72
N LEU A 751 34.98 -20.63 -28.36
CA LEU A 751 34.78 -19.63 -27.31
C LEU A 751 34.62 -20.25 -25.90
N GLY A 752 34.74 -21.57 -25.74
CA GLY A 752 34.62 -22.26 -24.46
C GLY A 752 33.22 -22.82 -24.16
N GLY A 753 32.43 -23.11 -25.19
CA GLY A 753 31.10 -23.74 -25.07
C GLY A 753 29.97 -22.79 -24.63
N THR A 754 30.27 -21.51 -24.42
CA THR A 754 29.32 -20.43 -24.08
C THR A 754 29.71 -19.18 -24.85
N ALA A 755 28.76 -18.44 -25.41
CA ALA A 755 29.03 -17.20 -26.15
C ALA A 755 27.86 -16.22 -26.05
N THR A 756 28.13 -14.92 -26.10
CA THR A 756 27.08 -13.94 -26.41
C THR A 756 26.81 -13.91 -27.91
N ARG A 757 25.59 -13.55 -28.30
CA ARG A 757 25.24 -13.39 -29.72
C ARG A 757 26.09 -12.28 -30.37
N ASP A 758 26.42 -11.23 -29.62
CA ASP A 758 27.32 -10.14 -30.06
C ASP A 758 28.76 -10.63 -30.34
N GLN A 759 29.26 -11.62 -29.59
CA GLN A 759 30.56 -12.26 -29.89
C GLN A 759 30.48 -13.08 -31.19
N LEU A 760 29.34 -13.75 -31.41
CA LEU A 760 29.10 -14.52 -32.63
C LEU A 760 28.94 -13.61 -33.86
N GLU A 761 28.33 -12.43 -33.73
CA GLU A 761 28.32 -11.40 -34.77
C GLU A 761 29.74 -10.99 -35.15
N GLN A 762 30.63 -10.78 -34.17
CA GLN A 762 32.01 -10.35 -34.39
C GLN A 762 32.88 -11.44 -35.05
N GLU A 763 32.81 -12.68 -34.54
CA GLU A 763 33.63 -13.81 -35.02
C GLU A 763 33.13 -14.39 -36.35
N LEU A 764 31.83 -14.64 -36.50
CA LEU A 764 31.26 -15.18 -37.74
C LEU A 764 31.09 -14.12 -38.83
N LYS A 765 30.99 -12.84 -38.43
CA LYS A 765 30.64 -11.69 -39.29
C LYS A 765 29.27 -11.89 -39.93
N TRP A 766 28.35 -12.39 -39.12
CA TRP A 766 26.95 -12.65 -39.48
C TRP A 766 26.03 -11.61 -38.86
N PRO A 767 24.96 -11.20 -39.56
CA PRO A 767 23.92 -10.35 -39.00
C PRO A 767 23.10 -11.13 -37.95
N ARG A 768 22.39 -10.40 -37.10
CA ARG A 768 21.78 -10.93 -35.87
C ARG A 768 20.74 -12.02 -36.14
N TYR A 769 19.76 -11.80 -37.02
CA TYR A 769 18.80 -12.83 -37.43
C TYR A 769 19.45 -14.15 -37.86
N LYS A 770 20.61 -14.11 -38.53
CA LYS A 770 21.27 -15.35 -39.03
C LYS A 770 21.88 -16.17 -37.88
N ILE A 771 22.26 -15.51 -36.80
CA ILE A 771 22.69 -16.18 -35.58
C ILE A 771 21.47 -16.73 -34.84
N ASP A 772 20.44 -15.91 -34.63
CA ASP A 772 19.23 -16.31 -33.90
C ASP A 772 18.41 -17.41 -34.62
N LEU A 773 18.28 -17.38 -35.95
CA LEU A 773 17.64 -18.44 -36.76
C LEU A 773 18.41 -19.78 -36.71
N ALA A 774 19.73 -19.73 -36.56
CA ALA A 774 20.54 -20.93 -36.46
C ALA A 774 20.62 -21.47 -35.03
N ILE A 775 20.39 -20.61 -34.02
CA ILE A 775 20.13 -21.01 -32.64
C ILE A 775 18.75 -21.68 -32.55
N SER A 776 17.70 -21.09 -33.14
CA SER A 776 16.33 -21.63 -33.07
C SER A 776 16.19 -23.00 -33.73
N ASN A 777 16.97 -23.26 -34.78
CA ASN A 777 16.89 -24.48 -35.57
C ASN A 777 17.85 -25.59 -35.07
N SER A 778 18.63 -25.34 -34.01
CA SER A 778 19.60 -26.29 -33.47
C SER A 778 19.11 -27.00 -32.21
N ASN A 779 19.15 -28.33 -32.22
CA ASN A 779 18.92 -29.15 -31.02
C ASN A 779 20.13 -29.20 -30.07
N HIS A 780 21.27 -28.62 -30.45
CA HIS A 780 22.53 -28.67 -29.71
C HIS A 780 22.90 -27.36 -29.00
N ILE A 781 22.18 -26.28 -29.31
CA ILE A 781 22.37 -24.95 -28.75
C ILE A 781 21.17 -24.61 -27.86
N ILE A 782 21.42 -24.02 -26.70
CA ILE A 782 20.39 -23.51 -25.79
C ILE A 782 20.59 -22.02 -25.53
N SER A 783 19.49 -21.28 -25.38
CA SER A 783 19.57 -19.95 -24.76
C SER A 783 19.95 -20.11 -23.29
N TRP A 784 20.86 -19.24 -22.82
CA TRP A 784 21.36 -19.29 -21.45
C TRP A 784 20.88 -18.10 -20.66
N GLU A 785 21.11 -16.88 -21.15
CA GLU A 785 20.75 -15.63 -20.48
C GLU A 785 20.38 -14.58 -21.53
N LYS A 786 19.96 -13.39 -21.09
CA LYS A 786 19.75 -12.23 -21.97
C LYS A 786 21.02 -12.01 -22.79
N ASN A 787 20.92 -12.09 -24.12
CA ASN A 787 22.03 -12.05 -25.08
C ASN A 787 22.99 -13.27 -25.12
N THR A 788 22.88 -14.25 -24.22
CA THR A 788 23.86 -15.37 -24.08
C THR A 788 23.29 -16.72 -24.50
N ILE A 789 24.11 -17.55 -25.15
CA ILE A 789 23.81 -18.94 -25.50
C ILE A 789 24.92 -19.91 -25.03
N LYS A 790 24.59 -21.19 -24.98
CA LYS A 790 25.48 -22.27 -24.55
C LYS A 790 25.28 -23.51 -25.42
N LEU A 791 26.31 -24.32 -25.59
CA LEU A 791 26.14 -25.68 -26.13
C LEU A 791 25.58 -26.59 -25.05
N LEU A 792 24.55 -27.40 -25.36
CA LEU A 792 24.00 -28.40 -24.44
C LEU A 792 25.11 -29.36 -23.97
N GLY A 793 26.01 -29.75 -24.87
CA GLY A 793 27.17 -30.58 -24.55
C GLY A 793 28.12 -29.96 -23.52
N ALA A 794 28.27 -28.63 -23.52
CA ALA A 794 29.15 -27.91 -22.60
C ALA A 794 28.62 -27.85 -21.16
N LEU A 795 27.34 -28.19 -20.91
CA LEU A 795 26.85 -28.45 -19.56
C LEU A 795 27.41 -29.75 -18.98
N GLY A 796 27.81 -30.71 -19.80
CA GLY A 796 28.25 -32.03 -19.35
C GLY A 796 27.20 -32.75 -18.51
N LEU A 797 25.91 -32.66 -18.89
CA LEU A 797 24.83 -33.46 -18.30
C LEU A 797 25.04 -34.94 -18.64
N THR A 798 25.01 -35.80 -17.63
CA THR A 798 25.05 -37.25 -17.79
C THR A 798 23.74 -37.79 -18.33
N GLU A 799 23.76 -38.95 -19.00
CA GLU A 799 22.53 -39.59 -19.50
C GLU A 799 21.52 -39.89 -18.38
N ALA A 800 21.98 -40.11 -17.15
CA ALA A 800 21.10 -40.28 -15.99
C ALA A 800 20.37 -38.98 -15.62
N GLU A 801 21.08 -37.84 -15.59
CA GLU A 801 20.48 -36.52 -15.34
C GLU A 801 19.53 -36.12 -16.48
N LYS A 802 19.90 -36.37 -17.74
CA LYS A 802 19.01 -36.15 -18.90
C LYS A 802 17.73 -36.98 -18.82
N THR A 803 17.84 -38.27 -18.52
CA THR A 803 16.70 -39.18 -18.40
C THR A 803 15.76 -38.75 -17.27
N GLU A 804 16.31 -38.31 -16.14
CA GLU A 804 15.54 -37.82 -15.00
C GLU A 804 14.88 -36.46 -15.30
N LEU A 805 15.57 -35.54 -15.99
CA LEU A 805 15.01 -34.25 -16.45
C LEU A 805 13.82 -34.48 -17.38
N ILE A 806 13.97 -35.37 -18.37
CA ILE A 806 12.90 -35.77 -19.29
C ILE A 806 11.73 -36.39 -18.52
N HIS A 807 12.00 -37.23 -17.52
CA HIS A 807 10.98 -37.83 -16.68
C HIS A 807 10.22 -36.80 -15.84
N VAL A 808 10.90 -35.82 -15.23
CA VAL A 808 10.24 -34.75 -14.46
C VAL A 808 9.39 -33.87 -15.38
N ALA A 809 9.93 -33.40 -16.51
CA ALA A 809 9.17 -32.55 -17.43
C ALA A 809 7.93 -33.25 -18.01
N LYS A 810 8.01 -34.53 -18.37
CA LYS A 810 6.83 -35.31 -18.80
C LYS A 810 5.90 -35.71 -17.66
N LYS A 811 6.34 -35.67 -16.39
CA LYS A 811 5.48 -35.88 -15.21
C LYS A 811 4.68 -34.62 -14.85
N THR A 812 5.20 -33.42 -15.16
CA THR A 812 4.51 -32.15 -14.91
C THR A 812 3.64 -31.70 -16.08
N MET A 813 3.56 -32.49 -17.16
CA MET A 813 2.68 -32.22 -18.29
C MET A 813 1.26 -32.71 -18.01
N GLU A 814 0.36 -31.76 -17.83
CA GLU A 814 -1.07 -31.98 -17.69
C GLU A 814 -1.76 -31.49 -18.96
N ASN A 815 -2.68 -32.29 -19.51
CA ASN A 815 -3.38 -32.00 -20.78
C ASN A 815 -2.47 -31.60 -21.97
N GLY A 816 -1.21 -32.05 -21.97
CA GLY A 816 -0.22 -31.75 -23.02
C GLY A 816 0.67 -30.53 -22.76
N TYR A 817 0.49 -29.78 -21.66
CA TYR A 817 1.27 -28.58 -21.35
C TYR A 817 1.87 -28.58 -19.93
N THR A 818 2.87 -27.72 -19.69
CA THR A 818 3.45 -27.45 -18.37
C THR A 818 4.12 -26.07 -18.36
N THR A 819 4.29 -25.46 -17.18
CA THR A 819 5.16 -24.27 -17.05
C THR A 819 6.57 -24.67 -16.63
N SER A 820 7.55 -23.88 -17.05
CA SER A 820 8.94 -24.09 -16.61
C SER A 820 9.16 -23.77 -15.13
N GLY A 821 8.26 -23.00 -14.50
CA GLY A 821 8.19 -22.81 -13.05
C GLY A 821 7.87 -24.11 -12.31
N ILE A 822 6.82 -24.83 -12.72
CA ILE A 822 6.44 -26.12 -12.12
C ILE A 822 7.56 -27.17 -12.29
N ILE A 823 8.21 -27.23 -13.46
CA ILE A 823 9.37 -28.12 -13.65
C ILE A 823 10.51 -27.73 -12.67
N PHE A 824 10.80 -26.43 -12.50
CA PHE A 824 11.87 -25.95 -11.63
C PHE A 824 11.63 -26.32 -10.16
N GLU A 825 10.39 -26.17 -9.69
CA GLU A 825 9.98 -26.58 -8.35
C GLU A 825 10.16 -28.10 -8.13
N GLN A 826 9.66 -28.92 -9.06
CA GLN A 826 9.79 -30.38 -8.96
C GLN A 826 11.27 -30.85 -9.03
N ILE A 827 12.14 -30.08 -9.67
CA ILE A 827 13.60 -30.31 -9.67
C ILE A 827 14.22 -30.00 -8.31
N LEU A 828 13.83 -28.90 -7.64
CA LEU A 828 14.31 -28.55 -6.29
C LEU A 828 14.00 -29.66 -5.27
N PHE A 829 12.84 -30.31 -5.39
CA PHE A 829 12.48 -31.46 -4.54
C PHE A 829 13.09 -32.80 -4.99
N ASN A 830 13.61 -32.91 -6.22
CA ASN A 830 14.25 -34.14 -6.71
C ASN A 830 15.72 -34.24 -6.25
N LYS A 831 16.00 -35.16 -5.32
CA LYS A 831 17.34 -35.40 -4.74
C LYS A 831 18.45 -35.72 -5.76
N LYS A 832 18.14 -36.12 -7.00
CA LYS A 832 19.12 -36.31 -8.07
C LYS A 832 19.42 -35.03 -8.85
N LEU A 833 18.43 -34.13 -9.00
CA LEU A 833 18.50 -32.97 -9.88
C LEU A 833 18.69 -31.63 -9.14
N ALA A 834 18.28 -31.52 -7.87
CA ALA A 834 18.58 -30.34 -7.06
C ALA A 834 20.09 -29.96 -7.04
N PRO A 835 21.05 -30.92 -7.05
CA PRO A 835 22.48 -30.60 -7.19
C PRO A 835 22.87 -29.98 -8.54
N ILE A 836 22.17 -30.26 -9.63
CA ILE A 836 22.53 -29.72 -10.96
C ILE A 836 22.13 -28.24 -11.14
N ILE A 837 21.16 -27.73 -10.36
CA ILE A 837 20.83 -26.29 -10.33
C ILE A 837 22.09 -25.47 -10.02
N GLN A 838 22.81 -25.80 -8.94
CA GLN A 838 24.03 -25.10 -8.57
C GLN A 838 25.25 -25.56 -9.38
N THR A 839 25.47 -26.87 -9.53
CA THR A 839 26.71 -27.37 -10.16
C THR A 839 26.75 -27.20 -11.69
N LYS A 840 25.63 -26.90 -12.34
CA LYS A 840 25.51 -26.63 -13.79
C LYS A 840 24.95 -25.23 -14.10
N GLU A 841 24.83 -24.35 -13.10
CA GLU A 841 24.36 -22.96 -13.24
C GLU A 841 22.93 -22.82 -13.83
N ILE A 842 22.08 -23.84 -13.66
CA ILE A 842 20.67 -23.87 -14.12
C ILE A 842 19.81 -23.15 -13.07
N ASN A 843 20.00 -21.84 -12.94
CA ASN A 843 19.42 -21.01 -11.89
C ASN A 843 18.18 -20.18 -12.33
N SER A 844 17.57 -20.50 -13.48
CA SER A 844 16.33 -19.85 -13.93
C SER A 844 15.40 -20.80 -14.68
N THR A 845 14.11 -20.46 -14.68
CA THR A 845 13.05 -21.12 -15.44
C THR A 845 13.32 -21.10 -16.96
N SER A 846 13.85 -19.99 -17.48
CA SER A 846 14.22 -19.84 -18.90
C SER A 846 15.40 -20.71 -19.36
N LYS A 847 16.42 -20.88 -18.50
CA LYS A 847 17.52 -21.84 -18.72
C LYS A 847 16.97 -23.26 -18.76
N LEU A 848 16.13 -23.59 -17.79
CA LEU A 848 15.51 -24.91 -17.69
C LEU A 848 14.62 -25.21 -18.90
N ALA A 849 13.74 -24.29 -19.32
CA ALA A 849 12.90 -24.45 -20.51
C ALA A 849 13.73 -24.71 -21.77
N SER A 850 14.82 -23.97 -21.96
CA SER A 850 15.75 -24.16 -23.08
C SER A 850 16.40 -25.55 -23.08
N ILE A 851 16.82 -26.05 -21.91
CA ILE A 851 17.34 -27.42 -21.75
C ILE A 851 16.25 -28.46 -22.05
N ILE A 852 15.05 -28.30 -21.50
CA ILE A 852 13.96 -29.29 -21.65
C ILE A 852 13.50 -29.41 -23.11
N LYS A 853 13.37 -28.30 -23.85
CA LYS A 853 13.08 -28.33 -25.30
C LYS A 853 14.19 -29.04 -26.10
N SER A 854 15.46 -28.75 -25.79
CA SER A 854 16.62 -29.40 -26.44
C SER A 854 16.71 -30.91 -26.11
N LEU A 855 16.21 -31.35 -24.95
CA LEU A 855 16.12 -32.77 -24.57
C LEU A 855 14.88 -33.49 -25.09
N ILE A 856 13.80 -32.77 -25.43
CA ILE A 856 12.54 -33.34 -25.94
C ILE A 856 12.09 -32.50 -27.17
N PRO A 857 12.59 -32.81 -28.38
CA PRO A 857 12.36 -31.97 -29.58
C PRO A 857 10.89 -31.85 -30.03
N THR A 858 9.98 -32.66 -29.50
CA THR A 858 8.53 -32.56 -29.74
C THR A 858 7.84 -31.51 -28.86
N LEU A 859 8.59 -30.72 -28.08
CA LEU A 859 8.06 -29.64 -27.24
C LEU A 859 8.20 -28.27 -27.90
N LYS A 860 7.07 -27.59 -27.99
CA LYS A 860 6.93 -26.20 -28.43
C LYS A 860 6.72 -25.28 -27.21
N GLY A 861 6.47 -24.00 -27.46
CA GLY A 861 6.30 -22.98 -26.42
C GLY A 861 7.53 -22.11 -26.15
N GLN A 862 7.39 -21.18 -25.21
CA GLN A 862 8.36 -20.13 -24.87
C GLN A 862 9.08 -20.41 -23.53
N ASN A 863 9.77 -19.40 -22.97
CA ASN A 863 10.59 -19.55 -21.76
C ASN A 863 9.79 -19.98 -20.51
N ASN A 864 8.51 -19.60 -20.41
CA ASN A 864 7.67 -19.85 -19.22
C ASN A 864 6.66 -20.98 -19.43
N PHE A 865 6.24 -21.25 -20.68
CA PHE A 865 5.17 -22.18 -21.03
C PHE A 865 5.63 -23.15 -22.12
N LEU A 866 5.45 -24.45 -21.89
CA LEU A 866 5.86 -25.54 -22.78
C LEU A 866 4.68 -26.47 -23.07
N TYR A 867 4.56 -26.94 -24.30
CA TYR A 867 3.49 -27.87 -24.71
C TYR A 867 3.98 -28.90 -25.73
N GLU A 868 3.37 -30.08 -25.76
CA GLU A 868 3.62 -31.09 -26.79
C GLU A 868 3.04 -30.65 -28.14
N GLU A 869 3.71 -31.00 -29.26
CA GLU A 869 3.33 -30.56 -30.62
C GLU A 869 1.88 -30.87 -31.03
N ASP A 870 1.27 -31.91 -30.46
CA ASP A 870 -0.11 -32.35 -30.71
C ASP A 870 -1.14 -31.77 -29.70
N SER A 871 -0.75 -30.84 -28.83
CA SER A 871 -1.59 -30.26 -27.76
C SER A 871 -2.71 -29.37 -28.28
N GLU A 872 -3.92 -29.49 -27.71
CA GLU A 872 -5.05 -28.57 -27.95
C GLU A 872 -4.83 -27.18 -27.31
N ILE A 873 -3.84 -27.05 -26.41
CA ILE A 873 -3.48 -25.81 -25.71
C ILE A 873 -2.04 -25.43 -26.06
N THR A 874 -1.84 -24.21 -26.57
CA THR A 874 -0.57 -23.73 -27.13
C THR A 874 -0.04 -22.45 -26.47
N SER A 875 -0.87 -21.81 -25.65
CA SER A 875 -0.58 -20.61 -24.86
C SER A 875 -1.03 -20.79 -23.41
N PHE A 876 -0.53 -19.95 -22.50
CA PHE A 876 -0.98 -20.02 -21.10
C PHE A 876 -2.30 -19.26 -20.89
N GLU A 877 -2.60 -18.32 -21.78
CA GLU A 877 -3.89 -17.65 -21.92
C GLU A 877 -5.01 -18.66 -22.20
N GLU A 878 -4.78 -19.65 -23.07
CA GLU A 878 -5.70 -20.77 -23.31
C GLU A 878 -5.87 -21.67 -22.07
N VAL A 879 -4.85 -21.84 -21.22
CA VAL A 879 -4.98 -22.57 -19.94
C VAL A 879 -5.97 -21.86 -19.00
N ILE A 880 -5.87 -20.53 -18.88
CA ILE A 880 -6.75 -19.74 -18.02
C ILE A 880 -8.20 -19.82 -18.52
N VAL A 881 -8.42 -19.75 -19.84
CA VAL A 881 -9.76 -19.94 -20.46
C VAL A 881 -10.27 -21.38 -20.30
N HIS A 882 -9.38 -22.38 -20.29
CA HIS A 882 -9.74 -23.77 -20.10
C HIS A 882 -10.18 -24.07 -18.65
N GLU A 883 -9.53 -23.44 -17.66
CA GLU A 883 -9.83 -23.60 -16.24
C GLU A 883 -11.07 -22.78 -15.84
N PHE A 884 -11.02 -21.46 -16.02
CA PHE A 884 -12.07 -20.54 -15.59
C PHE A 884 -13.17 -20.43 -16.64
N ARG A 885 -14.16 -21.33 -16.56
CA ARG A 885 -15.26 -21.44 -17.55
C ARG A 885 -16.53 -20.66 -17.20
N GLU A 886 -16.65 -20.19 -15.95
CA GLU A 886 -17.85 -19.52 -15.40
C GLU A 886 -17.51 -18.07 -14.97
N GLU A 887 -18.28 -17.47 -14.05
CA GLU A 887 -17.92 -16.15 -13.47
C GLU A 887 -16.68 -16.32 -12.57
N THR A 888 -15.73 -15.38 -12.61
CA THR A 888 -14.42 -15.50 -11.92
C THR A 888 -13.84 -14.12 -11.59
N THR A 889 -13.14 -13.97 -10.46
CA THR A 889 -12.56 -12.68 -10.01
C THR A 889 -11.18 -12.38 -10.60
N ARG A 890 -10.78 -11.10 -10.55
CA ARG A 890 -9.43 -10.63 -10.93
C ARG A 890 -8.31 -11.43 -10.25
N LYS A 891 -8.44 -11.66 -8.94
CA LYS A 891 -7.39 -12.28 -8.12
C LYS A 891 -7.33 -13.79 -8.31
N GLU A 892 -8.45 -14.50 -8.45
CA GLU A 892 -8.40 -15.95 -8.74
C GLU A 892 -7.54 -16.24 -9.98
N ILE A 893 -7.61 -15.36 -10.99
CA ILE A 893 -6.74 -15.42 -12.17
C ILE A 893 -5.27 -15.06 -11.81
N GLN A 894 -5.01 -13.98 -11.07
CA GLN A 894 -3.64 -13.60 -10.66
C GLN A 894 -2.97 -14.71 -9.80
N ASP A 895 -3.66 -15.21 -8.78
CA ASP A 895 -3.21 -16.29 -7.89
C ASP A 895 -2.97 -17.59 -8.68
N PHE A 896 -3.83 -17.93 -9.65
CA PHE A 896 -3.62 -19.07 -10.54
C PHE A 896 -2.35 -18.92 -11.40
N ILE A 897 -2.10 -17.73 -11.96
CA ILE A 897 -0.89 -17.44 -12.73
C ILE A 897 0.36 -17.58 -11.84
N LEU A 898 0.31 -17.05 -10.61
CA LEU A 898 1.39 -17.15 -9.63
C LEU A 898 1.65 -18.60 -9.19
N GLN A 899 0.61 -19.39 -8.93
CA GLN A 899 0.71 -20.82 -8.59
C GLN A 899 1.36 -21.63 -9.72
N HIS A 900 1.19 -21.21 -10.97
CA HIS A 900 1.86 -21.78 -12.13
C HIS A 900 3.32 -21.32 -12.30
N GLY A 901 3.90 -20.64 -11.30
CA GLY A 901 5.32 -20.28 -11.26
C GLY A 901 5.70 -19.08 -12.14
N TYR A 902 4.73 -18.25 -12.51
CA TYR A 902 4.99 -16.91 -13.02
C TYR A 902 5.30 -15.95 -11.86
N LYS A 903 5.88 -14.80 -12.21
CA LYS A 903 6.19 -13.72 -11.26
C LYS A 903 5.06 -12.67 -11.22
N PRO A 904 4.92 -11.86 -10.15
CA PRO A 904 3.84 -10.86 -10.04
C PRO A 904 3.74 -9.90 -11.23
N LEU A 905 4.88 -9.35 -11.68
CA LEU A 905 4.94 -8.46 -12.86
C LEU A 905 4.48 -9.16 -14.14
N MET A 906 4.66 -10.49 -14.24
CA MET A 906 4.17 -11.27 -15.38
C MET A 906 2.71 -11.66 -15.23
N ALA A 907 2.20 -11.78 -14.00
CA ALA A 907 0.80 -12.12 -13.73
C ALA A 907 -0.15 -10.97 -14.11
N SER A 908 0.12 -9.75 -13.65
CA SER A 908 -0.70 -8.58 -14.00
C SER A 908 -0.64 -8.27 -15.51
N ASN A 909 0.54 -8.34 -16.14
CA ASN A 909 0.67 -8.12 -17.59
C ASN A 909 -0.04 -9.21 -18.43
N LEU A 910 -0.12 -10.46 -17.96
CA LEU A 910 -0.88 -11.52 -18.63
C LEU A 910 -2.40 -11.35 -18.42
N LEU A 911 -2.82 -10.92 -17.23
CA LEU A 911 -4.21 -10.58 -16.92
C LEU A 911 -4.71 -9.45 -17.83
N GLU A 912 -3.94 -8.38 -18.03
CA GLU A 912 -4.30 -7.34 -19.01
C GLU A 912 -4.43 -7.93 -20.42
N LYS A 913 -3.46 -8.74 -20.84
CA LYS A 913 -3.44 -9.37 -22.16
C LYS A 913 -4.67 -10.23 -22.44
N ILE A 914 -5.20 -10.99 -21.46
CA ILE A 914 -6.42 -11.79 -21.68
C ILE A 914 -7.70 -10.96 -21.77
N ILE A 915 -7.71 -9.75 -21.18
CA ILE A 915 -8.81 -8.79 -21.28
C ILE A 915 -8.75 -8.06 -22.64
N GLU A 916 -7.56 -7.57 -23.03
CA GLU A 916 -7.38 -6.82 -24.28
C GLU A 916 -7.59 -7.68 -25.53
N ASN A 917 -7.15 -8.95 -25.50
CA ASN A 917 -7.43 -9.92 -26.57
C ASN A 917 -8.85 -10.52 -26.49
N ASN A 918 -9.69 -10.05 -25.55
CA ASN A 918 -11.08 -10.46 -25.39
C ASN A 918 -11.24 -12.00 -25.27
N TYR A 919 -10.34 -12.65 -24.53
CA TYR A 919 -10.56 -14.01 -24.05
C TYR A 919 -11.59 -14.01 -22.92
N PHE A 920 -11.44 -13.05 -22.00
CA PHE A 920 -12.41 -12.74 -20.97
C PHE A 920 -13.01 -11.36 -21.21
N MET A 921 -14.29 -11.23 -20.86
CA MET A 921 -14.98 -9.95 -20.77
C MET A 921 -15.31 -9.65 -19.31
N GLU A 922 -15.13 -8.40 -18.91
CA GLU A 922 -15.55 -7.92 -17.59
C GLU A 922 -17.07 -7.77 -17.58
N ILE A 923 -17.74 -8.45 -16.65
CA ILE A 923 -19.21 -8.50 -16.53
C ILE A 923 -19.74 -7.69 -15.35
N ASP A 924 -18.96 -7.46 -14.30
CA ASP A 924 -19.15 -6.43 -13.26
C ASP A 924 -17.75 -6.06 -12.72
N LEU A 925 -17.62 -5.08 -11.81
CA LEU A 925 -16.31 -4.57 -11.35
C LEU A 925 -15.36 -5.71 -10.90
N GLY A 926 -14.27 -5.93 -11.64
CA GLY A 926 -13.28 -6.97 -11.32
C GLY A 926 -13.77 -8.41 -11.45
N ILE A 927 -14.96 -8.63 -12.01
CA ILE A 927 -15.54 -9.95 -12.30
C ILE A 927 -15.54 -10.19 -13.80
N PHE A 928 -14.94 -11.31 -14.19
CA PHE A 928 -14.70 -11.72 -15.56
C PHE A 928 -15.53 -12.95 -15.92
N TYR A 929 -15.81 -13.10 -17.21
CA TYR A 929 -16.47 -14.25 -17.80
C TYR A 929 -15.86 -14.57 -19.17
N PRO A 930 -15.72 -15.84 -19.59
CA PRO A 930 -15.18 -16.17 -20.91
C PRO A 930 -16.04 -15.59 -22.04
N ALA A 931 -15.44 -14.74 -22.87
CA ALA A 931 -16.14 -14.10 -23.98
C ALA A 931 -16.58 -15.10 -25.06
N SER A 932 -15.94 -16.28 -25.11
CA SER A 932 -16.33 -17.43 -25.94
C SER A 932 -17.64 -18.09 -25.50
N ASN A 933 -17.98 -18.04 -24.21
CA ASN A 933 -19.21 -18.60 -23.64
C ASN A 933 -20.36 -17.57 -23.64
N PHE A 934 -20.04 -16.28 -23.68
CA PHE A 934 -21.03 -15.20 -23.67
C PHE A 934 -21.82 -15.14 -24.98
N THR A 935 -23.14 -15.26 -24.91
CA THR A 935 -24.01 -15.19 -26.10
C THR A 935 -25.26 -14.34 -25.85
N ILE A 936 -25.53 -13.42 -26.78
CA ILE A 936 -26.75 -12.60 -26.84
C ILE A 936 -27.26 -12.53 -28.29
N SER A 937 -28.54 -12.19 -28.48
CA SER A 937 -29.10 -12.09 -29.83
C SER A 937 -28.71 -10.78 -30.51
N LYS A 938 -28.55 -10.78 -31.83
CA LYS A 938 -28.26 -9.55 -32.60
C LYS A 938 -29.35 -8.48 -32.48
N ASP A 939 -30.57 -8.87 -32.12
CA ASP A 939 -31.64 -7.91 -31.84
C ASP A 939 -31.39 -7.17 -30.53
N VAL A 940 -30.94 -7.88 -29.48
CA VAL A 940 -30.47 -7.28 -28.22
C VAL A 940 -29.28 -6.36 -28.45
N GLU A 941 -28.29 -6.79 -29.24
CA GLU A 941 -27.12 -5.96 -29.59
C GLU A 941 -27.54 -4.65 -30.26
N ASN A 942 -28.46 -4.72 -31.23
CA ASN A 942 -29.00 -3.55 -31.91
C ASN A 942 -29.80 -2.65 -30.95
N GLN A 943 -30.58 -3.22 -30.03
CA GLN A 943 -31.29 -2.43 -29.01
C GLN A 943 -30.32 -1.69 -28.08
N LEU A 944 -29.22 -2.34 -27.65
CA LEU A 944 -28.15 -1.68 -26.89
C LEU A 944 -27.50 -0.53 -27.67
N ILE A 945 -27.09 -0.77 -28.92
CA ILE A 945 -26.45 0.26 -29.75
C ILE A 945 -27.39 1.44 -29.97
N ASN A 946 -28.65 1.19 -30.34
CA ASN A 946 -29.65 2.25 -30.52
C ASN A 946 -29.91 3.06 -29.25
N TYR A 947 -29.94 2.40 -28.08
CA TYR A 947 -30.09 3.06 -26.80
C TYR A 947 -28.88 3.95 -26.47
N ILE A 948 -27.67 3.44 -26.67
CA ILE A 948 -26.42 4.15 -26.40
C ILE A 948 -26.25 5.35 -27.33
N GLU A 949 -26.53 5.19 -28.63
CA GLU A 949 -26.53 6.30 -29.59
C GLU A 949 -27.57 7.37 -29.25
N ALA A 950 -28.75 6.99 -28.74
CA ALA A 950 -29.75 7.96 -28.27
C ALA A 950 -29.29 8.75 -27.02
N GLN A 951 -28.47 8.15 -26.15
CA GLN A 951 -27.87 8.82 -24.99
C GLN A 951 -26.64 9.69 -25.37
N MET A 952 -25.89 9.31 -26.41
CA MET A 952 -24.80 10.14 -26.97
C MET A 952 -25.34 11.36 -27.71
N GLY A 953 -26.35 11.17 -28.57
CA GLY A 953 -26.87 12.21 -29.45
C GLY A 953 -25.76 12.86 -30.29
N GLU A 954 -25.70 14.19 -30.28
CA GLU A 954 -24.69 14.99 -31.00
C GLU A 954 -23.28 14.99 -30.32
N LYS A 955 -23.09 14.28 -29.20
CA LYS A 955 -21.78 14.20 -28.53
C LYS A 955 -20.88 13.14 -29.15
N ASP A 956 -19.58 13.36 -29.08
CA ASP A 956 -18.55 12.42 -29.54
C ASP A 956 -18.18 11.36 -28.47
N TYR A 957 -18.70 11.50 -27.25
CA TYR A 957 -18.32 10.72 -26.06
C TYR A 957 -19.50 10.42 -25.13
N LEU A 958 -19.33 9.43 -24.25
CA LEU A 958 -20.29 9.01 -23.23
C LEU A 958 -19.56 8.57 -21.95
N SER A 959 -20.11 8.87 -20.77
CA SER A 959 -19.69 8.25 -19.50
C SER A 959 -20.75 7.24 -19.07
N LEU A 960 -20.41 5.94 -19.08
CA LEU A 960 -21.38 4.89 -18.72
C LEU A 960 -21.83 4.98 -17.25
N ASN A 961 -20.99 5.57 -16.39
CA ASN A 961 -21.29 5.77 -14.97
C ASN A 961 -22.38 6.83 -14.70
N GLN A 962 -22.83 7.58 -15.73
CA GLN A 962 -23.91 8.57 -15.60
C GLN A 962 -25.21 8.17 -16.31
N ILE A 963 -25.27 7.00 -16.95
CA ILE A 963 -26.47 6.60 -17.67
C ILE A 963 -27.44 5.93 -16.71
N GLU A 964 -28.63 6.51 -16.56
CA GLU A 964 -29.73 5.93 -15.81
C GLU A 964 -30.71 5.19 -16.74
N GLY A 965 -31.69 4.47 -16.17
CA GLY A 965 -32.86 3.92 -16.90
C GLY A 965 -32.59 2.76 -17.88
N TYR A 966 -31.34 2.43 -18.21
CA TYR A 966 -31.06 1.45 -19.27
C TYR A 966 -31.59 0.04 -18.97
N ARG A 967 -31.77 -0.34 -17.70
CA ARG A 967 -32.36 -1.65 -17.36
C ARG A 967 -33.83 -1.81 -17.75
N SER A 968 -34.60 -0.73 -17.80
CA SER A 968 -36.00 -0.76 -18.25
C SER A 968 -36.15 -0.51 -19.77
N ALA A 969 -35.11 0.03 -20.41
CA ALA A 969 -35.07 0.27 -21.85
C ALA A 969 -34.46 -0.90 -22.65
N LEU A 970 -33.59 -1.70 -22.04
CA LEU A 970 -32.91 -2.83 -22.68
C LEU A 970 -33.63 -4.16 -22.39
N PRO A 971 -33.59 -5.13 -23.33
CA PRO A 971 -34.21 -6.44 -23.13
C PRO A 971 -33.40 -7.28 -22.13
N SER A 972 -34.08 -8.12 -21.37
CA SER A 972 -33.46 -9.06 -20.44
C SER A 972 -32.66 -10.15 -21.18
N ILE A 973 -31.51 -10.52 -20.61
CA ILE A 973 -30.58 -11.55 -21.10
C ILE A 973 -30.05 -12.38 -19.93
N ASP A 974 -29.22 -13.38 -20.22
CA ASP A 974 -28.54 -14.23 -19.22
C ASP A 974 -27.42 -13.53 -18.43
N PHE A 975 -27.39 -12.19 -18.42
CA PHE A 975 -26.49 -11.33 -17.64
C PHE A 975 -27.21 -10.01 -17.33
N ARG A 976 -26.68 -9.20 -16.42
CA ARG A 976 -27.29 -7.91 -16.08
C ARG A 976 -26.54 -6.74 -16.69
N TRP A 977 -27.30 -5.90 -17.37
CA TRP A 977 -26.86 -4.57 -17.75
C TRP A 977 -26.30 -3.78 -16.55
N ASN A 978 -25.01 -3.50 -16.62
CA ASN A 978 -24.25 -2.58 -15.77
C ASN A 978 -23.18 -1.88 -16.64
N PRO A 979 -22.40 -0.90 -16.12
CA PRO A 979 -21.42 -0.18 -16.93
C PRO A 979 -20.32 -1.07 -17.51
N TYR A 980 -19.89 -2.10 -16.78
CA TYR A 980 -18.80 -3.00 -17.18
C TYR A 980 -19.20 -3.94 -18.31
N LEU A 981 -20.37 -4.59 -18.19
CA LEU A 981 -20.94 -5.43 -19.24
C LEU A 981 -21.26 -4.62 -20.50
N ILE A 982 -21.87 -3.43 -20.34
CA ILE A 982 -22.18 -2.53 -21.47
C ILE A 982 -20.89 -2.13 -22.20
N LYS A 983 -19.83 -1.74 -21.47
CA LYS A 983 -18.50 -1.47 -22.02
C LYS A 983 -17.97 -2.67 -22.81
N SER A 984 -17.92 -3.84 -22.20
CA SER A 984 -17.34 -5.05 -22.82
C SER A 984 -18.05 -5.40 -24.13
N ILE A 985 -19.39 -5.34 -24.16
CA ILE A 985 -20.17 -5.58 -25.39
C ILE A 985 -19.94 -4.47 -26.43
N LEU A 986 -19.97 -3.19 -26.05
CA LEU A 986 -19.80 -2.09 -27.01
C LEU A 986 -18.39 -2.06 -27.63
N VAL A 987 -17.35 -2.40 -26.87
CA VAL A 987 -15.98 -2.52 -27.38
C VAL A 987 -15.87 -3.62 -28.44
N GLN A 988 -16.52 -4.78 -28.22
CA GLN A 988 -16.65 -5.84 -29.24
C GLN A 988 -17.44 -5.40 -30.50
N LYS A 989 -18.15 -4.26 -30.47
CA LYS A 989 -18.84 -3.66 -31.62
C LYS A 989 -18.12 -2.42 -32.18
N GLY A 990 -16.90 -2.14 -31.73
CA GLY A 990 -16.02 -1.10 -32.27
C GLY A 990 -16.05 0.25 -31.56
N TYR A 991 -16.82 0.42 -30.47
CA TYR A 991 -16.66 1.59 -29.61
C TYR A 991 -15.28 1.55 -28.93
N ARG A 992 -14.65 2.71 -28.74
CA ARG A 992 -13.33 2.79 -28.10
C ARG A 992 -13.46 3.35 -26.69
N GLN A 993 -12.82 2.68 -25.72
CA GLN A 993 -12.70 3.22 -24.36
C GLN A 993 -11.54 4.22 -24.31
N ILE A 994 -11.79 5.40 -23.72
CA ILE A 994 -10.77 6.39 -23.43
C ILE A 994 -10.28 6.15 -21.98
N LYS A 995 -9.18 5.41 -21.84
CA LYS A 995 -8.43 5.31 -20.57
C LYS A 995 -7.59 6.57 -20.33
N LYS A 996 -7.24 6.81 -19.07
CA LYS A 996 -6.19 7.77 -18.65
C LYS A 996 -4.79 7.21 -18.93
N ILE A 997 -3.76 8.06 -18.84
CA ILE A 997 -2.36 7.63 -18.82
C ILE A 997 -2.02 6.84 -17.55
N HIS A 998 -2.56 7.25 -16.40
CA HIS A 998 -2.46 6.53 -15.13
C HIS A 998 -3.88 6.02 -14.82
N HIS A 999 -4.09 4.72 -14.98
CA HIS A 999 -5.39 4.07 -14.80
C HIS A 999 -5.54 3.59 -13.35
N ASP A 1000 -6.77 3.51 -12.87
CA ASP A 1000 -7.12 2.65 -11.73
C ASP A 1000 -8.52 2.08 -12.00
N TYR A 1001 -8.58 0.78 -12.28
CA TYR A 1001 -9.80 0.10 -12.68
C TYR A 1001 -10.94 0.19 -11.64
N ARG A 1002 -10.60 0.45 -10.36
CA ARG A 1002 -11.56 0.53 -9.25
C ARG A 1002 -12.29 1.87 -9.20
N TYR A 1003 -11.64 2.95 -9.63
CA TYR A 1003 -12.13 4.32 -9.42
C TYR A 1003 -12.31 5.14 -10.70
N ASP A 1004 -11.79 4.65 -11.83
CA ASP A 1004 -11.93 5.34 -13.11
C ASP A 1004 -13.34 5.30 -13.69
N ARG A 1005 -13.61 6.29 -14.53
CA ARG A 1005 -14.89 6.43 -15.24
C ARG A 1005 -14.78 5.74 -16.58
N ILE A 1006 -15.80 4.94 -16.91
CA ILE A 1006 -15.86 4.19 -18.15
C ILE A 1006 -16.35 5.11 -19.26
N LEU A 1007 -15.38 5.71 -19.95
CA LEU A 1007 -15.59 6.71 -20.98
C LEU A 1007 -15.48 6.04 -22.35
N LEU A 1008 -16.57 6.08 -23.13
CA LEU A 1008 -16.61 5.53 -24.49
C LEU A 1008 -16.72 6.65 -25.53
N VAL A 1009 -16.14 6.41 -26.69
CA VAL A 1009 -16.32 7.20 -27.92
C VAL A 1009 -16.70 6.29 -29.09
N ARG A 1010 -17.34 6.84 -30.12
CA ARG A 1010 -17.63 6.09 -31.36
C ARG A 1010 -16.33 5.67 -32.05
N ALA A 1011 -16.38 4.58 -32.82
CA ALA A 1011 -15.23 4.05 -33.57
C ALA A 1011 -14.47 5.15 -34.34
N ASP A 1012 -15.22 5.96 -35.09
CA ASP A 1012 -14.80 7.03 -35.99
C ASP A 1012 -14.57 8.39 -35.31
N SER A 1013 -14.75 8.48 -33.98
CA SER A 1013 -14.53 9.72 -33.23
C SER A 1013 -13.08 10.21 -33.37
N PRO A 1014 -12.83 11.51 -33.61
CA PRO A 1014 -11.46 12.04 -33.67
C PRO A 1014 -10.76 12.06 -32.29
N ILE A 1015 -11.47 11.73 -31.21
CA ILE A 1015 -10.91 11.64 -29.85
C ILE A 1015 -10.18 10.30 -29.71
N THR A 1016 -8.89 10.35 -29.36
CA THR A 1016 -8.04 9.17 -29.13
C THR A 1016 -7.49 9.10 -27.71
N THR A 1017 -7.31 10.26 -27.05
CA THR A 1017 -6.74 10.38 -25.70
C THR A 1017 -7.67 11.07 -24.71
N PHE A 1018 -7.42 10.86 -23.41
CA PHE A 1018 -8.13 11.55 -22.32
C PHE A 1018 -7.90 13.08 -22.36
N ASN A 1019 -6.70 13.53 -22.75
CA ASN A 1019 -6.41 14.96 -22.92
C ASN A 1019 -7.24 15.61 -24.06
N GLU A 1020 -7.39 14.93 -25.20
CA GLU A 1020 -8.26 15.39 -26.29
C GLU A 1020 -9.74 15.39 -25.88
N LEU A 1021 -10.18 14.38 -25.13
CA LEU A 1021 -11.54 14.29 -24.59
C LEU A 1021 -11.85 15.50 -23.71
N VAL A 1022 -11.01 15.76 -22.69
CA VAL A 1022 -11.22 16.89 -21.77
C VAL A 1022 -11.12 18.23 -22.51
N TYR A 1023 -10.15 18.40 -23.41
CA TYR A 1023 -10.06 19.61 -24.23
C TYR A 1023 -11.33 19.85 -25.05
N THR A 1024 -11.84 18.81 -25.72
CA THR A 1024 -13.05 18.89 -26.53
C THR A 1024 -14.28 19.21 -25.69
N VAL A 1025 -14.41 18.58 -24.51
CA VAL A 1025 -15.51 18.85 -23.57
C VAL A 1025 -15.46 20.27 -23.03
N LEU A 1026 -14.29 20.77 -22.62
CA LEU A 1026 -14.17 22.15 -22.12
C LEU A 1026 -14.42 23.17 -23.25
N LYS A 1027 -13.94 22.90 -24.46
CA LYS A 1027 -14.11 23.78 -25.63
C LYS A 1027 -15.54 23.81 -26.19
N LYS A 1028 -16.31 22.71 -26.05
CA LYS A 1028 -17.71 22.62 -26.52
C LYS A 1028 -18.76 22.89 -25.44
N GLU A 1029 -18.53 22.47 -24.20
CA GLU A 1029 -19.57 22.46 -23.15
C GLU A 1029 -19.27 23.38 -21.94
N TYR A 1030 -18.06 23.90 -21.75
CA TYR A 1030 -17.71 24.70 -20.56
C TYR A 1030 -17.71 26.21 -20.82
N ASN A 1031 -18.56 26.93 -20.08
CA ASN A 1031 -18.65 28.40 -20.08
C ASN A 1031 -18.39 29.00 -18.68
N GLY A 1032 -17.72 28.24 -17.80
CA GLY A 1032 -17.51 28.60 -16.40
C GLY A 1032 -16.20 29.37 -16.13
N ASN A 1033 -15.76 29.33 -14.87
CA ASN A 1033 -14.49 29.93 -14.46
C ASN A 1033 -13.33 29.00 -14.84
N PHE A 1034 -12.38 29.48 -15.65
CA PHE A 1034 -11.21 28.72 -16.08
C PHE A 1034 -10.13 28.63 -14.98
N HIS A 1035 -10.52 28.07 -13.83
CA HIS A 1035 -9.67 27.76 -12.68
C HIS A 1035 -9.78 26.26 -12.39
N GLU A 1036 -8.66 25.63 -12.02
CA GLU A 1036 -8.50 24.17 -11.90
C GLU A 1036 -9.63 23.49 -11.11
N THR A 1037 -10.00 24.06 -9.95
CA THR A 1037 -11.06 23.53 -9.08
C THR A 1037 -12.47 23.61 -9.69
N ALA A 1038 -12.77 24.66 -10.47
CA ALA A 1038 -14.08 24.87 -11.08
C ALA A 1038 -14.25 24.08 -12.38
N ILE A 1039 -13.13 23.74 -13.03
CA ILE A 1039 -13.07 22.78 -14.15
C ILE A 1039 -13.15 21.35 -13.61
N HIS A 1040 -12.47 21.04 -12.51
CA HIS A 1040 -12.58 19.74 -11.84
C HIS A 1040 -14.05 19.42 -11.51
N ASP A 1041 -14.76 20.31 -10.82
CA ASP A 1041 -16.17 20.09 -10.46
C ASP A 1041 -17.05 19.83 -11.68
N PHE A 1042 -16.89 20.61 -12.75
CA PHE A 1042 -17.61 20.37 -14.00
C PHE A 1042 -17.29 19.02 -14.66
N LEU A 1043 -16.03 18.57 -14.63
CA LEU A 1043 -15.65 17.26 -15.16
C LEU A 1043 -16.11 16.10 -14.26
N SER A 1044 -16.23 16.32 -12.95
CA SER A 1044 -16.89 15.39 -12.03
C SER A 1044 -18.40 15.28 -12.31
N ASP A 1045 -19.07 16.42 -12.49
CA ASP A 1045 -20.50 16.51 -12.81
C ASP A 1045 -20.85 15.96 -14.21
N LYS A 1046 -19.86 15.88 -15.11
CA LYS A 1046 -19.94 15.18 -16.42
C LYS A 1046 -19.48 13.72 -16.37
N GLY A 1047 -19.15 13.20 -15.19
CA GLY A 1047 -18.69 11.83 -15.00
C GLY A 1047 -17.42 11.48 -15.76
N ILE A 1048 -16.56 12.45 -16.06
CA ILE A 1048 -15.28 12.27 -16.74
C ILE A 1048 -14.16 11.99 -15.72
N ILE A 1049 -14.30 12.53 -14.51
CA ILE A 1049 -13.45 12.21 -13.35
C ILE A 1049 -14.30 11.84 -12.13
N ARG A 1050 -13.66 11.34 -11.07
CA ARG A 1050 -14.31 11.12 -9.77
C ARG A 1050 -14.68 12.48 -9.14
N GLN A 1051 -15.76 12.51 -8.36
CA GLN A 1051 -16.13 13.67 -7.54
C GLN A 1051 -15.34 13.64 -6.24
N LYS A 1052 -14.80 14.79 -5.79
CA LYS A 1052 -13.98 14.90 -4.58
C LYS A 1052 -14.60 15.88 -3.58
N GLY A 1053 -14.50 15.55 -2.30
CA GLY A 1053 -15.18 16.25 -1.22
C GLY A 1053 -14.65 17.66 -0.96
N SER A 1054 -13.37 17.81 -0.62
CA SER A 1054 -12.86 19.09 -0.09
C SER A 1054 -12.15 19.95 -1.16
N GLY A 1055 -12.23 21.27 -0.97
CA GLY A 1055 -11.77 22.25 -1.96
C GLY A 1055 -10.26 22.27 -2.25
N LYS A 1056 -9.44 21.61 -1.42
CA LYS A 1056 -7.99 21.47 -1.64
C LYS A 1056 -7.61 20.30 -2.55
N GLU A 1057 -8.57 19.45 -2.90
CA GLU A 1057 -8.35 18.11 -3.47
C GLU A 1057 -8.72 18.05 -4.95
N LYS A 1058 -9.46 19.08 -5.39
CA LYS A 1058 -10.02 19.32 -6.72
C LYS A 1058 -8.93 19.76 -7.71
N VAL A 1059 -7.89 18.95 -7.79
CA VAL A 1059 -6.73 19.05 -8.68
C VAL A 1059 -6.98 18.16 -9.89
N LEU A 1060 -6.66 18.65 -11.10
CA LEU A 1060 -6.88 17.90 -12.33
C LEU A 1060 -5.85 16.77 -12.50
N PRO A 1061 -6.20 15.67 -13.19
CA PRO A 1061 -5.29 14.57 -13.49
C PRO A 1061 -3.92 15.02 -14.02
N TYR A 1062 -2.87 14.34 -13.57
CA TYR A 1062 -1.47 14.66 -13.85
C TYR A 1062 -1.17 14.83 -15.36
N GLU A 1063 -1.78 13.99 -16.19
CA GLU A 1063 -1.65 14.02 -17.66
C GLU A 1063 -2.14 15.33 -18.31
N ILE A 1064 -3.17 15.97 -17.73
CA ILE A 1064 -3.67 17.28 -18.17
C ILE A 1064 -2.67 18.37 -17.76
N LYS A 1065 -2.17 18.27 -16.52
CA LYS A 1065 -1.34 19.30 -15.89
C LYS A 1065 0.11 19.33 -16.37
N HIS A 1066 0.63 18.18 -16.82
CA HIS A 1066 2.06 18.01 -17.13
C HIS A 1066 2.36 17.39 -18.51
N ARG A 1067 1.36 16.87 -19.24
CA ARG A 1067 1.56 16.22 -20.56
C ARG A 1067 0.54 16.62 -21.64
N SER A 1068 -0.11 17.79 -21.50
CA SER A 1068 -1.07 18.30 -22.49
C SER A 1068 -0.49 19.47 -23.28
N ASP A 1069 -0.33 19.30 -24.59
CA ASP A 1069 -0.03 20.42 -25.50
C ASP A 1069 -1.26 21.31 -25.77
N LEU A 1070 -2.46 20.81 -25.45
CA LEU A 1070 -3.77 21.44 -25.71
C LEU A 1070 -4.32 22.24 -24.53
N ILE A 1071 -3.88 21.92 -23.31
CA ILE A 1071 -4.36 22.52 -22.04
C ILE A 1071 -3.14 22.91 -21.21
N GLU A 1072 -3.05 24.18 -20.84
CA GLU A 1072 -1.97 24.75 -20.04
C GLU A 1072 -2.52 25.22 -18.70
N ILE A 1073 -1.87 24.85 -17.59
CA ILE A 1073 -2.27 25.27 -16.23
C ILE A 1073 -1.14 26.07 -15.61
N ASP A 1074 -1.42 27.29 -15.18
CA ASP A 1074 -0.40 28.18 -14.59
C ASP A 1074 -0.14 27.89 -13.09
N SER A 1075 0.84 28.60 -12.51
CA SER A 1075 1.24 28.41 -11.11
C SER A 1075 0.24 28.91 -10.07
N ILE A 1076 -0.90 29.49 -10.49
CA ILE A 1076 -2.02 29.89 -9.64
C ILE A 1076 -3.33 29.17 -10.01
N GLY A 1077 -3.26 28.12 -10.83
CA GLY A 1077 -4.39 27.26 -11.16
C GLY A 1077 -5.30 27.77 -12.27
N ILE A 1078 -4.91 28.81 -13.02
CA ILE A 1078 -5.68 29.25 -14.20
C ILE A 1078 -5.40 28.31 -15.36
N VAL A 1079 -6.46 27.88 -16.05
CA VAL A 1079 -6.41 26.91 -17.15
C VAL A 1079 -6.64 27.61 -18.49
N THR A 1080 -5.72 27.43 -19.43
CA THR A 1080 -5.81 27.97 -20.79
C THR A 1080 -5.95 26.84 -21.81
N LEU A 1081 -6.98 26.90 -22.65
CA LEU A 1081 -7.11 26.04 -23.83
C LEU A 1081 -6.35 26.67 -25.00
N ARG A 1082 -5.54 25.88 -25.70
CA ARG A 1082 -4.73 26.32 -26.85
C ARG A 1082 -5.44 26.10 -28.20
#